data_AF-A0AAD8Y9E3-F1
#
_entry.id   AF-A0AAD8Y9E3-F1
#
_cell.length_a   1.000
_cell.length_b   1.000
_cell.length_c   1.000
_cell.angle_alpha   90.00
_cell.angle_beta   90.00
_cell.angle_gamma   90.00
#
_symmetry.space_group_name_H-M   'P 1'
#
loop_
_entity.id
_entity.type
_entity.pdbx_description
1 polymer ?
#
loop_
_entity_poly.entity_id
_entity_poly.type
_entity_poly.pdbx_seq_one_letter_code
_entity_poly.pdbx_strand_id
1 'polypeptide(L)'
;MQTTIRGRKRASSPNTTLPHSASSTGSNNNISTAGNNFAIRRSAASRSSNTNNIKAAIMIIALCSMVFGSFYLSYGVVMKSMEVHQPLQVDMNKVDANAAKKDGATAVQPTNEDAIPKPTPQQQQTNEPAPVNSDKCAFRSYPKSRLYGLHDKSQPNFLSSDATYIRGELPVILNPLEKDDASMTGSDIDISSGSSSNMEQSTPVKPCFDTTSWETLLDESTKTNRLPFTDGHNPSIVSLASNPYEQGTTTTTNNDSSSNNNQHVRLDPKHIFPLTSAFPSYPLNNLFLAVTIFGNGQCKFGLSDQEVIDYNFSAYNDPPDGKRTIIAVMTPPTSLEEDDTEQQQQHRPFQILGQTTLLLERDVKYGTKRQRGKFIEAQSNPNGGGYTRIHQEFDDPRFFFHEGRLWVLYRNGPLFGYQDQIHNPVHFERVTNNEEEEGGGGGEFVAYVKASETVRVCCGRNIALISEEARVGNDGGKAETEWMPSGGLKALTWVDPVTVVDVDLGDVTNMLQNRRQLSAVDEEVAGDGAVMQADEDVRGTSTHRRLGSAKKPKSNIHGTNGYLVPLPSSGELLGIAHFHRPEHRKESNYALHGHHYTHAFFTIARQHHSESGGDVGNASFKLKRISNEFLFRALSVPIGEKESPNDGDVIQFASGLDVYGSDVDGKLVLSYGINDCEGAVLTISMKKLQQMLIEVEPGQEVVDLMRKATSEER
;
A
#
# COMPACT_ATOMS: atom_id res chain seq x y z
N MET A 1 29.47 -30.56 -61.74
CA MET A 1 30.15 -29.75 -60.70
C MET A 1 29.84 -30.44 -59.35
N GLN A 2 30.69 -31.22 -58.68
CA GLN A 2 32.16 -31.16 -58.48
C GLN A 2 32.58 -29.73 -58.06
N THR A 3 33.21 -29.44 -56.91
CA THR A 3 34.09 -30.25 -56.01
C THR A 3 33.79 -30.06 -54.49
N THR A 4 34.59 -30.53 -53.49
CA THR A 4 35.05 -31.90 -53.11
C THR A 4 35.95 -31.86 -51.84
N ILE A 5 35.59 -32.57 -50.74
CA ILE A 5 36.47 -33.04 -49.61
C ILE A 5 37.03 -31.94 -48.63
N ARG A 6 37.03 -32.06 -47.28
CA ARG A 6 37.77 -32.95 -46.32
C ARG A 6 37.26 -32.63 -44.88
N GLY A 7 37.22 -33.48 -43.84
CA GLY A 7 37.59 -34.89 -43.69
C GLY A 7 38.78 -35.13 -42.72
N ARG A 8 38.54 -35.41 -41.41
CA ARG A 8 39.55 -36.04 -40.53
C ARG A 8 38.95 -36.87 -39.39
N LYS A 9 39.36 -38.15 -39.30
CA LYS A 9 39.12 -39.12 -38.20
C LYS A 9 40.45 -39.48 -37.52
N ARG A 10 40.38 -39.92 -36.25
CA ARG A 10 41.20 -40.95 -35.55
C ARG A 10 40.44 -41.24 -34.23
N ALA A 11 39.96 -42.43 -33.88
CA ALA A 11 40.63 -43.74 -33.71
C ALA A 11 41.70 -43.71 -32.59
N SER A 12 41.78 -44.59 -31.58
CA SER A 12 40.93 -45.68 -31.06
C SER A 12 41.74 -46.42 -29.97
N SER A 13 41.17 -46.62 -28.77
CA SER A 13 41.26 -47.86 -27.94
C SER A 13 42.63 -48.35 -27.39
N PRO A 14 42.67 -49.36 -26.49
CA PRO A 14 41.86 -49.62 -25.27
C PRO A 14 42.76 -49.89 -24.02
N ASN A 15 42.21 -50.18 -22.83
CA ASN A 15 42.15 -51.54 -22.22
C ASN A 15 41.89 -51.63 -20.68
N THR A 16 40.96 -52.54 -20.33
CA THR A 16 40.92 -53.47 -19.16
C THR A 16 40.81 -53.07 -17.66
N THR A 17 39.93 -53.85 -17.00
CA THR A 17 39.97 -54.44 -15.63
C THR A 17 39.48 -53.68 -14.37
N LEU A 18 38.28 -54.12 -13.93
CA LEU A 18 37.77 -54.27 -12.56
C LEU A 18 38.56 -55.35 -11.75
N PRO A 19 38.19 -55.75 -10.51
CA PRO A 19 37.57 -55.04 -9.36
C PRO A 19 38.33 -55.28 -8.01
N HIS A 20 37.88 -54.67 -6.89
CA HIS A 20 37.55 -55.32 -5.60
C HIS A 20 37.68 -54.43 -4.33
N SER A 21 36.60 -54.48 -3.55
CA SER A 21 36.50 -54.42 -2.08
C SER A 21 37.77 -54.67 -1.24
N ALA A 22 37.95 -53.90 -0.16
CA ALA A 22 37.74 -54.35 1.23
C ALA A 22 38.33 -53.40 2.29
N SER A 23 37.75 -53.43 3.48
CA SER A 23 38.16 -52.74 4.70
C SER A 23 39.57 -53.11 5.22
N SER A 24 40.25 -52.16 5.86
CA SER A 24 41.01 -52.46 7.08
C SER A 24 41.13 -51.27 8.04
N THR A 25 41.17 -51.60 9.32
CA THR A 25 41.38 -50.74 10.49
C THR A 25 42.87 -50.41 10.71
N GLY A 26 43.20 -49.29 11.34
CA GLY A 26 44.44 -49.25 12.15
C GLY A 26 45.09 -47.90 12.47
N SER A 27 45.04 -47.55 13.76
CA SER A 27 46.13 -46.93 14.55
C SER A 27 46.66 -45.52 14.23
N ASN A 28 46.41 -44.62 15.20
CA ASN A 28 47.38 -43.71 15.86
C ASN A 28 48.73 -43.44 15.18
N ASN A 29 49.08 -42.14 15.07
CA ASN A 29 50.21 -41.60 15.83
C ASN A 29 50.20 -40.06 15.98
N ASN A 30 50.72 -39.58 17.11
CA ASN A 30 50.91 -38.17 17.43
C ASN A 30 51.95 -37.51 16.52
N ILE A 31 51.72 -36.27 16.06
CA ILE A 31 52.79 -35.31 15.74
C ILE A 31 52.49 -33.94 16.36
N SER A 32 53.56 -33.31 16.83
CA SER A 32 53.62 -32.13 17.70
C SER A 32 53.13 -30.81 17.08
N THR A 33 52.47 -30.00 17.90
CA THR A 33 52.35 -28.54 17.74
C THR A 33 53.72 -27.85 17.79
N ALA A 34 54.01 -27.00 16.81
CA ALA A 34 55.06 -25.97 16.86
C ALA A 34 54.43 -24.61 16.52
N GLY A 35 54.63 -23.61 17.38
CA GLY A 35 53.96 -22.31 17.26
C GLY A 35 54.68 -21.33 16.33
N ASN A 36 53.96 -20.31 15.86
CA ASN A 36 54.51 -19.14 15.19
C ASN A 36 54.03 -17.86 15.87
N ASN A 37 54.96 -17.14 16.49
CA ASN A 37 54.72 -15.80 17.03
C ASN A 37 54.80 -14.77 15.89
N PHE A 38 53.76 -13.98 15.66
CA PHE A 38 53.80 -12.84 14.74
C PHE A 38 54.00 -11.52 15.51
N ALA A 39 55.12 -10.84 15.26
CA ALA A 39 55.52 -9.65 16.01
C ALA A 39 54.88 -8.37 15.46
N ILE A 40 54.28 -7.58 16.34
CA ILE A 40 53.71 -6.26 16.01
C ILE A 40 54.82 -5.22 15.88
N ARG A 41 55.04 -4.68 14.67
CA ARG A 41 55.86 -3.47 14.46
C ARG A 41 54.98 -2.22 14.51
N ARG A 42 55.13 -1.43 15.57
CA ARG A 42 54.66 -0.02 15.59
C ARG A 42 55.72 0.87 14.95
N SER A 43 55.35 1.65 13.94
CA SER A 43 56.14 2.78 13.44
C SER A 43 55.50 4.09 13.91
N ALA A 44 56.34 5.02 14.39
CA ALA A 44 55.91 6.34 14.85
C ALA A 44 56.57 7.43 13.99
N ALA A 45 55.77 8.10 13.16
CA ALA A 45 56.17 9.33 12.46
C ALA A 45 54.94 10.13 12.03
N SER A 46 55.09 11.46 11.95
CA SER A 46 54.13 12.49 11.53
C SER A 46 53.30 13.17 12.63
N ARG A 47 53.87 14.24 13.20
CA ARG A 47 53.15 15.33 13.85
C ARG A 47 53.52 16.65 13.15
N SER A 48 52.95 16.91 11.97
CA SER A 48 53.13 18.19 11.26
C SER A 48 52.04 18.50 10.21
N SER A 49 50.76 18.29 10.53
CA SER A 49 49.63 18.64 9.61
C SER A 49 48.44 19.37 10.26
N ASN A 50 48.31 19.39 11.59
CA ASN A 50 47.10 19.89 12.26
C ASN A 50 46.83 21.39 12.08
N THR A 51 47.84 22.23 11.85
CA THR A 51 47.65 23.70 11.78
C THR A 51 46.89 24.15 10.52
N ASN A 52 47.01 23.42 9.41
CA ASN A 52 46.30 23.75 8.17
C ASN A 52 44.85 23.26 8.20
N ASN A 53 44.59 22.09 8.78
CA ASN A 53 43.24 21.54 8.92
C ASN A 53 42.36 22.41 9.85
N ILE A 54 42.93 22.96 10.93
CA ILE A 54 42.21 23.87 11.83
C ILE A 54 41.82 25.18 11.10
N LYS A 55 42.72 25.76 10.28
CA LYS A 55 42.41 26.95 9.48
C LYS A 55 41.30 26.70 8.45
N ALA A 56 41.33 25.54 7.79
CA ALA A 56 40.27 25.15 6.85
C ALA A 56 38.92 24.97 7.55
N ALA A 57 38.88 24.30 8.71
CA ALA A 57 37.67 24.12 9.50
C ALA A 57 37.07 25.46 9.97
N ILE A 58 37.91 26.40 10.44
CA ILE A 58 37.47 27.74 10.85
C ILE A 58 36.85 28.50 9.66
N MET A 59 37.45 28.45 8.46
CA MET A 59 36.86 29.09 7.28
C MET A 59 35.53 28.45 6.87
N ILE A 60 35.39 27.12 6.94
CA ILE A 60 34.13 26.44 6.63
C ILE A 60 33.03 26.86 7.63
N ILE A 61 33.34 26.90 8.93
CA ILE A 61 32.39 27.33 9.97
C ILE A 61 31.98 28.80 9.77
N ALA A 62 32.92 29.68 9.43
CA ALA A 62 32.62 31.08 9.13
C ALA A 62 31.73 31.23 7.88
N LEU A 63 32.00 30.47 6.80
CA LEU A 63 31.20 30.49 5.58
C LEU A 63 29.77 29.99 5.84
N CYS A 64 29.62 28.86 6.55
CA CYS A 64 28.31 28.35 6.96
C CYS A 64 27.56 29.37 7.84
N SER A 65 28.24 30.03 8.78
CA SER A 65 27.63 31.05 9.64
C SER A 65 27.11 32.26 8.85
N MET A 66 27.82 32.69 7.80
CA MET A 66 27.33 33.75 6.90
C MET A 66 26.12 33.30 6.07
N VAL A 67 26.13 32.07 5.54
CA VAL A 67 25.00 31.53 4.77
C VAL A 67 23.75 31.36 5.65
N PHE A 68 23.87 30.74 6.82
CA PHE A 68 22.73 30.60 7.73
C PHE A 68 22.27 31.95 8.32
N GLY A 69 23.20 32.88 8.61
CA GLY A 69 22.85 34.23 9.07
C GLY A 69 22.07 35.04 8.02
N SER A 70 22.48 35.00 6.76
CA SER A 70 21.74 35.65 5.66
C SER A 70 20.39 35.00 5.38
N PHE A 71 20.29 33.67 5.52
CA PHE A 71 19.01 32.95 5.44
C PHE A 71 18.06 33.35 6.59
N TYR A 72 18.57 33.47 7.82
CA TYR A 72 17.75 33.86 8.97
C TYR A 72 17.27 35.33 8.88
N LEU A 73 18.12 36.24 8.40
CA LEU A 73 17.76 37.64 8.17
C LEU A 73 16.72 37.79 7.05
N SER A 74 16.85 37.06 5.95
CA SER A 74 15.86 37.08 4.86
C SER A 74 14.54 36.42 5.26
N TYR A 75 14.58 35.30 5.99
CA TYR A 75 13.38 34.64 6.52
C TYR A 75 12.62 35.52 7.52
N GLY A 76 13.32 36.24 8.40
CA GLY A 76 12.70 37.20 9.34
C GLY A 76 12.00 38.38 8.65
N VAL A 77 12.50 38.83 7.49
CA VAL A 77 11.83 39.86 6.68
C VAL A 77 10.57 39.32 5.99
N VAL A 78 10.61 38.08 5.48
CA VAL A 78 9.45 37.42 4.85
C VAL A 78 8.35 37.16 5.88
N MET A 79 8.66 36.60 7.05
CA MET A 79 7.65 36.34 8.10
C MET A 79 6.97 37.63 8.58
N LYS A 80 7.73 38.72 8.73
CA LYS A 80 7.16 40.03 9.12
C LYS A 80 6.27 40.66 8.04
N SER A 81 6.36 40.20 6.78
CA SER A 81 5.42 40.55 5.71
C SER A 81 4.12 39.77 5.76
N MET A 82 4.07 38.63 6.47
CA MET A 82 2.89 37.76 6.56
C MET A 82 2.01 38.05 7.79
N GLU A 83 2.54 38.70 8.83
CA GLU A 83 1.77 39.11 10.03
C GLU A 83 0.78 40.28 9.79
N VAL A 84 0.75 40.89 8.59
CA VAL A 84 -0.11 42.06 8.28
C VAL A 84 -1.55 41.67 7.90
N HIS A 85 -1.89 40.38 7.89
CA HIS A 85 -3.26 39.88 7.70
C HIS A 85 -3.74 39.06 8.90
N GLN A 86 -3.94 39.74 10.04
CA GLN A 86 -4.88 39.26 11.05
C GLN A 86 -6.32 39.57 10.59
N PRO A 87 -7.25 38.60 10.62
CA PRO A 87 -8.66 38.88 10.44
C PRO A 87 -9.20 39.66 11.64
N LEU A 88 -10.06 40.64 11.40
CA LEU A 88 -10.78 41.37 12.45
C LEU A 88 -11.60 40.40 13.31
N GLN A 89 -11.33 40.39 14.62
CA GLN A 89 -12.31 39.89 15.59
C GLN A 89 -13.55 40.80 15.53
N VAL A 90 -14.66 40.26 15.01
CA VAL A 90 -15.96 40.93 15.06
C VAL A 90 -16.55 40.68 16.45
N ASP A 91 -16.43 41.69 17.31
CA ASP A 91 -16.97 41.69 18.67
C ASP A 91 -18.50 41.90 18.61
N MET A 92 -19.26 40.80 18.46
CA MET A 92 -20.73 40.83 18.41
C MET A 92 -21.33 41.04 19.80
N ASN A 93 -21.27 42.27 20.32
CA ASN A 93 -22.08 42.71 21.45
C ASN A 93 -22.32 44.23 21.49
N LYS A 94 -23.25 44.72 20.65
CA LYS A 94 -24.25 45.73 21.04
C LYS A 94 -25.28 45.98 19.94
N VAL A 95 -26.53 45.64 20.23
CA VAL A 95 -27.69 46.19 19.55
C VAL A 95 -28.06 47.49 20.25
N ASP A 96 -27.97 48.61 19.55
CA ASP A 96 -28.64 49.84 19.94
C ASP A 96 -29.28 50.47 18.70
N ALA A 97 -30.56 50.84 18.82
CA ALA A 97 -31.31 51.48 17.76
C ALA A 97 -31.12 53.01 17.82
N ASN A 98 -31.01 53.68 16.66
CA ASN A 98 -31.89 54.80 16.30
C ASN A 98 -31.58 55.47 14.93
N ALA A 99 -32.62 55.54 14.11
CA ALA A 99 -33.12 56.73 13.39
C ALA A 99 -32.26 57.57 12.41
N ALA A 100 -32.82 57.68 11.19
CA ALA A 100 -33.14 58.92 10.46
C ALA A 100 -32.24 59.44 9.30
N LYS A 101 -32.84 59.38 8.09
CA LYS A 101 -32.92 60.42 7.03
C LYS A 101 -31.70 61.33 6.75
N LYS A 102 -31.25 61.34 5.48
CA LYS A 102 -31.55 62.47 4.57
C LYS A 102 -31.33 62.18 3.08
N ASP A 103 -32.05 62.93 2.25
CA ASP A 103 -32.07 62.90 0.79
C ASP A 103 -30.85 63.59 0.15
N GLY A 104 -30.58 63.31 -1.13
CA GLY A 104 -29.54 64.02 -1.90
C GLY A 104 -29.41 63.55 -3.36
N ALA A 105 -30.32 63.98 -4.24
CA ALA A 105 -30.23 63.73 -5.67
C ALA A 105 -29.40 64.80 -6.40
N THR A 106 -28.60 64.40 -7.39
CA THR A 106 -28.16 65.30 -8.47
C THR A 106 -28.08 64.52 -9.80
N ALA A 107 -28.75 65.01 -10.84
CA ALA A 107 -28.71 64.45 -12.18
C ALA A 107 -27.71 65.23 -13.06
N VAL A 108 -26.91 64.53 -13.87
CA VAL A 108 -26.16 65.10 -14.99
C VAL A 108 -26.17 64.13 -16.18
N GLN A 109 -26.59 64.65 -17.33
CA GLN A 109 -26.47 64.10 -18.68
C GLN A 109 -26.51 65.30 -19.65
N PRO A 110 -26.18 65.18 -20.95
CA PRO A 110 -25.52 64.07 -21.66
C PRO A 110 -24.34 64.51 -22.58
N THR A 111 -23.57 63.55 -23.10
CA THR A 111 -22.93 63.63 -24.44
C THR A 111 -22.86 62.24 -25.08
N ASN A 112 -22.79 62.20 -26.41
CA ASN A 112 -23.04 61.02 -27.28
C ASN A 112 -21.82 60.11 -27.53
N GLU A 113 -22.09 59.04 -28.30
CA GLU A 113 -21.14 58.20 -29.08
C GLU A 113 -20.19 57.33 -28.21
N ASP A 114 -20.39 56.01 -28.07
CA ASP A 114 -20.25 55.03 -29.16
C ASP A 114 -21.11 53.75 -28.98
N ALA A 115 -21.32 53.02 -30.09
CA ALA A 115 -22.19 51.85 -30.15
C ALA A 115 -21.49 50.54 -29.68
N ILE A 116 -21.58 50.26 -28.37
CA ILE A 116 -21.23 48.94 -27.81
C ILE A 116 -22.42 47.97 -28.01
N PRO A 117 -22.22 46.77 -28.58
CA PRO A 117 -23.31 45.80 -28.72
C PRO A 117 -23.82 45.36 -27.35
N LYS A 118 -25.14 45.44 -27.14
CA LYS A 118 -25.78 44.94 -25.92
C LYS A 118 -25.42 43.46 -25.74
N PRO A 119 -24.87 43.04 -24.58
CA PRO A 119 -24.83 41.62 -24.26
C PRO A 119 -26.28 41.13 -24.20
N THR A 120 -26.57 40.08 -24.96
CA THR A 120 -27.81 39.31 -24.80
C THR A 120 -27.93 38.94 -23.33
N PRO A 121 -29.10 39.09 -22.68
CA PRO A 121 -29.28 38.57 -21.34
C PRO A 121 -29.14 37.05 -21.43
N GLN A 122 -27.95 36.54 -21.07
CA GLN A 122 -27.81 35.14 -20.71
C GLN A 122 -28.80 34.94 -19.58
N GLN A 123 -29.79 34.09 -19.82
CA GLN A 123 -30.62 33.58 -18.75
C GLN A 123 -29.64 32.92 -17.78
N GLN A 124 -29.45 33.54 -16.61
CA GLN A 124 -28.98 32.82 -15.45
C GLN A 124 -30.04 31.78 -15.14
N GLN A 125 -29.93 30.62 -15.79
CA GLN A 125 -30.39 29.39 -15.18
C GLN A 125 -29.67 29.36 -13.84
N THR A 126 -30.43 29.63 -12.79
CA THR A 126 -30.10 29.21 -11.44
C THR A 126 -30.06 27.69 -11.51
N ASN A 127 -28.89 27.17 -11.90
CA ASN A 127 -28.56 25.77 -11.76
C ASN A 127 -28.61 25.52 -10.26
N GLU A 128 -29.74 25.02 -9.76
CA GLU A 128 -29.78 24.46 -8.42
C GLU A 128 -28.64 23.44 -8.36
N PRO A 129 -27.70 23.57 -7.40
CA PRO A 129 -26.58 22.65 -7.33
C PRO A 129 -27.15 21.24 -7.20
N ALA A 130 -26.61 20.32 -8.01
CA ALA A 130 -27.04 18.93 -7.98
C ALA A 130 -26.98 18.43 -6.53
N PRO A 131 -28.00 17.70 -6.03
CA PRO A 131 -28.09 17.35 -4.63
C PRO A 131 -26.84 16.57 -4.21
N VAL A 132 -26.07 17.16 -3.29
CA VAL A 132 -24.85 16.55 -2.76
C VAL A 132 -25.24 15.25 -2.08
N ASN A 133 -24.65 14.14 -2.52
CA ASN A 133 -24.95 12.85 -1.92
C ASN A 133 -24.44 12.81 -0.47
N SER A 134 -25.36 12.71 0.49
CA SER A 134 -25.07 12.68 1.92
C SER A 134 -24.90 11.26 2.49
N ASP A 135 -24.99 10.22 1.66
CA ASP A 135 -24.73 8.85 2.09
C ASP A 135 -23.23 8.62 2.31
N LYS A 136 -22.84 8.29 3.55
CA LYS A 136 -21.47 7.90 3.91
C LYS A 136 -20.97 6.72 3.08
N CYS A 137 -21.86 5.82 2.69
CA CYS A 137 -21.53 4.60 1.96
C CYS A 137 -21.38 4.83 0.45
N ALA A 138 -21.65 6.05 -0.05
CA ALA A 138 -21.48 6.42 -1.45
C ALA A 138 -20.22 7.26 -1.69
N PHE A 139 -19.66 7.19 -2.90
CA PHE A 139 -18.53 8.02 -3.32
C PHE A 139 -18.93 9.50 -3.43
N ARG A 140 -18.00 10.41 -3.12
CA ARG A 140 -18.27 11.85 -3.15
C ARG A 140 -18.37 12.39 -4.57
N SER A 141 -19.03 13.54 -4.71
CA SER A 141 -18.89 14.39 -5.89
C SER A 141 -17.68 15.31 -5.76
N TYR A 142 -16.93 15.46 -6.85
CA TYR A 142 -15.75 16.34 -6.94
C TYR A 142 -15.87 17.32 -8.12
N PRO A 143 -15.14 18.45 -8.12
CA PRO A 143 -14.98 19.26 -9.31
C PRO A 143 -14.27 18.48 -10.43
N LYS A 144 -14.62 18.77 -11.69
CA LYS A 144 -14.04 18.10 -12.88
C LYS A 144 -12.51 18.11 -12.95
N SER A 145 -11.86 19.08 -12.32
CA SER A 145 -10.39 19.19 -12.23
C SER A 145 -9.72 18.06 -11.42
N ARG A 146 -10.50 17.20 -10.75
CA ARG A 146 -10.03 15.97 -10.10
C ARG A 146 -10.01 14.75 -11.03
N LEU A 147 -10.32 14.91 -12.31
CA LEU A 147 -10.32 13.85 -13.33
C LEU A 147 -9.15 14.01 -14.30
N TYR A 148 -8.68 12.89 -14.86
CA TYR A 148 -7.54 12.88 -15.78
C TYR A 148 -7.85 13.56 -17.12
N GLY A 149 -9.12 13.67 -17.52
CA GLY A 149 -9.52 14.25 -18.79
C GLY A 149 -9.12 13.37 -19.97
N LEU A 150 -9.10 12.04 -19.82
CA LEU A 150 -8.59 11.11 -20.84
C LEU A 150 -9.26 11.29 -22.22
N HIS A 151 -10.55 11.65 -22.22
CA HIS A 151 -11.34 11.89 -23.43
C HIS A 151 -11.50 13.37 -23.80
N ASP A 152 -10.87 14.30 -23.07
CA ASP A 152 -10.83 15.71 -23.43
C ASP A 152 -9.68 16.01 -24.41
N LYS A 153 -9.86 16.99 -25.28
CA LYS A 153 -8.83 17.48 -26.21
C LYS A 153 -7.74 18.29 -25.50
N SER A 154 -8.02 18.78 -24.29
CA SER A 154 -7.09 19.49 -23.41
C SER A 154 -6.51 18.59 -22.30
N GLN A 155 -6.00 17.40 -22.67
CA GLN A 155 -5.31 16.50 -21.73
C GLN A 155 -4.22 17.23 -20.93
N PRO A 156 -4.05 16.94 -19.62
CA PRO A 156 -2.95 17.45 -18.81
C PRO A 156 -1.59 17.16 -19.47
N ASN A 157 -0.63 18.09 -19.35
CA ASN A 157 0.71 17.93 -19.95
C ASN A 157 1.42 16.63 -19.59
N PHE A 158 1.09 15.99 -18.45
CA PHE A 158 1.66 14.71 -18.03
C PHE A 158 0.99 13.47 -18.64
N LEU A 159 -0.13 13.64 -19.36
CA LEU A 159 -0.76 12.65 -20.25
C LEU A 159 -0.51 12.97 -21.75
N SER A 160 0.18 14.08 -22.03
CA SER A 160 0.48 14.51 -23.41
C SER A 160 1.54 13.64 -24.10
N SER A 161 1.88 14.00 -25.35
CA SER A 161 2.84 13.33 -26.25
C SER A 161 4.23 13.02 -25.68
N ASP A 162 4.61 13.61 -24.55
CA ASP A 162 5.90 13.36 -23.92
C ASP A 162 5.89 12.28 -22.83
N ALA A 163 4.71 11.80 -22.41
CA ALA A 163 4.58 10.70 -21.47
C ALA A 163 4.99 9.36 -22.09
N THR A 164 5.70 8.54 -21.32
CA THR A 164 6.04 7.15 -21.63
C THR A 164 5.13 6.21 -20.85
N TYR A 165 4.55 5.22 -21.53
CA TYR A 165 3.68 4.21 -20.94
C TYR A 165 4.28 2.82 -21.17
N ILE A 166 3.97 1.87 -20.29
CA ILE A 166 4.24 0.45 -20.54
C ILE A 166 3.57 0.07 -21.86
N ARG A 167 4.35 -0.47 -22.80
CA ARG A 167 3.92 -0.87 -24.13
C ARG A 167 3.26 0.26 -24.94
N GLY A 168 3.39 1.53 -24.53
CA GLY A 168 3.06 2.72 -25.33
C GLY A 168 1.58 3.09 -25.46
N GLU A 169 0.69 2.21 -25.06
CA GLU A 169 -0.75 2.47 -25.11
C GLU A 169 -1.16 3.41 -23.96
N LEU A 170 -2.22 4.19 -24.18
CA LEU A 170 -2.81 4.97 -23.09
C LEU A 170 -3.31 4.04 -21.97
N PRO A 171 -3.37 4.51 -20.69
CA PRO A 171 -3.87 3.71 -19.60
C PRO A 171 -5.30 3.25 -19.83
N VAL A 172 -5.56 1.95 -19.66
CA VAL A 172 -6.90 1.34 -19.75
C VAL A 172 -7.71 1.73 -18.51
N ILE A 173 -9.01 1.99 -18.66
CA ILE A 173 -9.91 2.20 -17.50
C ILE A 173 -10.44 0.85 -17.03
N LEU A 174 -10.21 0.49 -15.76
CA LEU A 174 -10.82 -0.67 -15.11
C LEU A 174 -12.19 -0.31 -14.53
N ASN A 175 -13.07 -1.31 -14.50
CA ASN A 175 -14.50 -1.20 -14.19
C ASN A 175 -15.26 -0.29 -15.18
N PRO A 176 -15.29 -0.64 -16.50
CA PRO A 176 -16.29 -0.07 -17.40
C PRO A 176 -17.70 -0.38 -16.87
N LEU A 177 -18.66 0.52 -17.12
CA LEU A 177 -20.07 0.23 -16.90
C LEU A 177 -20.57 -0.66 -18.04
N GLU A 178 -21.58 -1.50 -17.78
CA GLU A 178 -22.21 -2.36 -18.80
C GLU A 178 -22.66 -1.59 -20.06
N LYS A 179 -22.99 -0.31 -19.91
CA LYS A 179 -23.36 0.60 -21.00
C LYS A 179 -22.19 0.96 -21.94
N ASP A 180 -20.95 0.91 -21.46
CA ASP A 180 -19.76 1.31 -22.24
C ASP A 180 -19.45 0.23 -23.30
N ASP A 181 -19.52 -1.05 -22.92
CA ASP A 181 -19.26 -2.19 -23.82
C ASP A 181 -20.26 -2.25 -24.99
N ALA A 182 -21.52 -1.88 -24.75
CA ALA A 182 -22.57 -1.80 -25.78
C ALA A 182 -22.27 -0.79 -26.91
N SER A 183 -21.29 0.11 -26.73
CA SER A 183 -20.82 1.03 -27.77
C SER A 183 -19.63 0.51 -28.59
N MET A 184 -18.87 -0.45 -28.05
CA MET A 184 -17.69 -1.05 -28.68
C MET A 184 -18.04 -2.26 -29.54
N THR A 185 -19.02 -3.06 -29.13
CA THR A 185 -19.53 -4.20 -29.92
C THR A 185 -20.62 -3.75 -30.89
N GLY A 186 -20.22 -3.09 -31.98
CA GLY A 186 -21.08 -2.70 -33.11
C GLY A 186 -21.62 -3.87 -33.95
N SER A 187 -22.07 -4.94 -33.29
CA SER A 187 -22.53 -6.20 -33.85
C SER A 187 -23.66 -6.76 -32.99
N ASP A 188 -24.78 -7.15 -33.62
CA ASP A 188 -25.96 -7.74 -32.99
C ASP A 188 -25.69 -9.13 -32.37
N ILE A 189 -24.87 -9.17 -31.32
CA ILE A 189 -24.66 -10.36 -30.48
C ILE A 189 -25.85 -10.40 -29.52
N ASP A 190 -26.74 -11.35 -29.76
CA ASP A 190 -27.99 -11.52 -29.02
C ASP A 190 -27.70 -12.00 -27.57
N ILE A 191 -27.65 -11.06 -26.62
CA ILE A 191 -27.33 -11.30 -25.20
C ILE A 191 -28.45 -12.13 -24.49
N SER A 192 -29.55 -12.43 -25.17
CA SER A 192 -30.69 -13.19 -24.63
C SER A 192 -30.37 -14.61 -24.14
N SER A 193 -29.20 -15.18 -24.43
CA SER A 193 -28.81 -16.55 -24.03
C SER A 193 -28.22 -16.67 -22.61
N GLY A 194 -28.97 -16.20 -21.61
CA GLY A 194 -29.14 -16.85 -20.29
C GLY A 194 -27.92 -17.29 -19.45
N SER A 195 -26.72 -16.74 -19.63
CA SER A 195 -25.52 -17.12 -18.86
C SER A 195 -24.84 -15.90 -18.21
N SER A 196 -25.51 -15.29 -17.22
CA SER A 196 -25.04 -14.14 -16.43
C SER A 196 -23.82 -14.41 -15.54
N SER A 197 -23.27 -15.62 -15.54
CA SER A 197 -22.22 -16.08 -14.60
C SER A 197 -20.82 -15.46 -14.78
N ASN A 198 -20.62 -14.55 -15.74
CA ASN A 198 -19.30 -14.06 -16.16
C ASN A 198 -19.12 -12.54 -15.97
N MET A 199 -19.58 -11.96 -14.85
CA MET A 199 -19.07 -10.64 -14.45
C MET A 199 -17.57 -10.73 -14.14
N GLU A 200 -16.75 -10.37 -15.13
CA GLU A 200 -15.30 -10.41 -15.05
C GLU A 200 -14.72 -9.39 -14.06
N GLN A 201 -15.49 -8.36 -13.70
CA GLN A 201 -15.15 -7.35 -12.69
C GLN A 201 -16.42 -6.97 -11.91
N SER A 202 -16.31 -6.69 -10.62
CA SER A 202 -17.39 -6.08 -9.85
C SER A 202 -17.28 -4.56 -9.87
N THR A 203 -18.41 -3.85 -9.89
CA THR A 203 -18.43 -2.41 -9.58
C THR A 203 -17.67 -2.15 -8.28
N PRO A 204 -16.78 -1.14 -8.20
CA PRO A 204 -16.09 -0.88 -6.96
C PRO A 204 -17.05 -0.29 -5.93
N VAL A 205 -16.85 -0.67 -4.69
CA VAL A 205 -17.70 -0.30 -3.55
C VAL A 205 -16.86 0.37 -2.47
N LYS A 206 -17.45 1.34 -1.78
CA LYS A 206 -16.84 2.08 -0.68
C LYS A 206 -17.10 1.32 0.64
N PRO A 207 -16.07 0.91 1.40
CA PRO A 207 -16.29 0.33 2.72
C PRO A 207 -16.88 1.39 3.66
N CYS A 208 -18.07 1.13 4.21
CA CYS A 208 -18.81 2.11 4.98
C CYS A 208 -18.47 2.05 6.47
N PHE A 209 -17.35 2.69 6.85
CA PHE A 209 -16.89 2.74 8.25
C PHE A 209 -17.77 3.65 9.11
N ASP A 210 -17.97 3.24 10.36
CA ASP A 210 -18.61 4.09 11.37
C ASP A 210 -17.60 5.04 12.00
N THR A 211 -17.82 6.34 11.83
CA THR A 211 -16.99 7.41 12.41
C THR A 211 -17.66 8.14 13.58
N THR A 212 -18.89 7.77 13.95
CA THR A 212 -19.74 8.54 14.89
C THR A 212 -19.16 8.70 16.29
N SER A 213 -18.27 7.79 16.72
CA SER A 213 -17.61 7.83 18.03
C SER A 213 -16.56 8.93 18.20
N TRP A 214 -16.06 9.51 17.09
CA TRP A 214 -15.06 10.59 17.11
C TRP A 214 -15.34 11.72 16.12
N GLU A 215 -16.47 11.69 15.42
CA GLU A 215 -16.82 12.67 14.40
C GLU A 215 -18.27 13.15 14.54
N THR A 216 -18.44 14.45 14.77
CA THR A 216 -19.75 15.11 14.71
C THR A 216 -19.98 15.61 13.29
N LEU A 217 -20.92 14.98 12.56
CA LEU A 217 -21.30 15.44 11.22
C LEU A 217 -22.25 16.65 11.23
N LEU A 218 -23.01 16.84 12.31
CA LEU A 218 -23.91 17.97 12.42
C LEU A 218 -23.10 19.25 12.67
N ASP A 219 -23.11 20.15 11.71
CA ASP A 219 -22.58 21.49 11.90
C ASP A 219 -23.54 22.30 12.77
N GLU A 220 -23.12 22.63 13.98
CA GLU A 220 -23.93 23.38 14.93
C GLU A 220 -24.33 24.79 14.45
N SER A 221 -23.57 25.38 13.52
CA SER A 221 -23.81 26.73 13.02
C SER A 221 -24.81 26.80 11.86
N THR A 222 -24.76 25.82 10.95
CA THR A 222 -25.63 25.74 9.75
C THR A 222 -26.78 24.75 9.91
N LYS A 223 -26.69 23.85 10.90
CA LYS A 223 -27.60 22.71 11.14
C LYS A 223 -27.72 21.74 9.96
N THR A 224 -26.72 21.71 9.07
CA THR A 224 -26.61 20.73 7.99
C THR A 224 -25.73 19.55 8.39
N ASN A 225 -26.04 18.36 7.88
CA ASN A 225 -25.14 17.22 7.93
C ASN A 225 -24.00 17.45 6.93
N ARG A 226 -22.77 17.57 7.43
CA ARG A 226 -21.57 17.58 6.61
C ARG A 226 -21.14 16.15 6.28
N LEU A 227 -20.48 15.99 5.14
CA LEU A 227 -19.67 14.82 4.82
C LEU A 227 -18.50 14.70 5.80
N PRO A 228 -18.01 13.49 6.09
CA PRO A 228 -16.91 13.33 7.03
C PRO A 228 -15.61 13.99 6.52
N PHE A 229 -14.61 14.19 7.38
CA PHE A 229 -13.31 14.78 6.98
C PHE A 229 -12.50 13.86 6.03
N THR A 230 -12.80 12.56 6.03
CA THR A 230 -12.29 11.51 5.11
C THR A 230 -13.15 10.25 5.28
N ASP A 231 -13.18 9.37 4.29
CA ASP A 231 -13.91 8.09 4.35
C ASP A 231 -12.99 6.87 4.47
N GLY A 232 -11.78 7.07 4.96
CA GLY A 232 -10.75 6.04 5.01
C GLY A 232 -9.87 6.08 3.76
N HIS A 233 -8.67 6.65 3.86
CA HIS A 233 -7.73 6.70 2.74
C HIS A 233 -6.87 5.45 2.65
N ASN A 234 -6.51 5.09 1.41
CA ASN A 234 -5.58 4.01 1.04
C ASN A 234 -5.85 2.67 1.77
N PRO A 235 -7.05 2.07 1.66
CA PRO A 235 -7.40 0.84 2.34
C PRO A 235 -6.57 -0.36 1.87
N SER A 236 -6.18 -1.24 2.78
CA SER A 236 -5.60 -2.56 2.49
C SER A 236 -6.56 -3.64 2.98
N ILE A 237 -7.02 -4.49 2.07
CA ILE A 237 -7.99 -5.55 2.35
C ILE A 237 -7.38 -6.91 2.02
N VAL A 238 -7.56 -7.87 2.94
CA VAL A 238 -7.11 -9.25 2.80
C VAL A 238 -8.20 -10.23 3.22
N SER A 239 -8.20 -11.42 2.60
CA SER A 239 -9.02 -12.56 2.99
C SER A 239 -8.48 -13.18 4.29
N LEU A 240 -9.39 -13.56 5.19
CA LEU A 240 -9.07 -14.31 6.40
C LEU A 240 -9.09 -15.84 6.19
N ALA A 241 -9.25 -16.31 4.95
CA ALA A 241 -9.10 -17.72 4.62
C ALA A 241 -7.72 -18.26 5.04
N SER A 242 -7.72 -19.39 5.76
CA SER A 242 -6.49 -20.05 6.25
C SER A 242 -5.58 -20.51 5.11
N ASN A 243 -6.17 -20.87 3.98
CA ASN A 243 -5.51 -21.17 2.72
C ASN A 243 -6.38 -20.69 1.53
N PRO A 244 -6.18 -19.46 1.02
CA PRO A 244 -6.94 -18.94 -0.14
C PRO A 244 -6.44 -19.51 -1.49
N TYR A 245 -5.40 -20.35 -1.44
CA TYR A 245 -4.70 -20.90 -2.59
C TYR A 245 -5.12 -22.34 -2.90
N GLU A 246 -5.95 -22.93 -2.04
CA GLU A 246 -6.44 -24.28 -2.24
C GLU A 246 -7.25 -24.32 -3.52
N GLN A 247 -6.71 -25.00 -4.53
CA GLN A 247 -7.41 -25.18 -5.79
C GLN A 247 -8.80 -25.72 -5.51
N GLY A 248 -9.79 -25.29 -6.31
CA GLY A 248 -11.17 -25.76 -6.22
C GLY A 248 -11.32 -27.21 -6.65
N THR A 249 -10.59 -28.14 -6.00
CA THR A 249 -10.92 -29.55 -5.92
C THR A 249 -12.27 -29.66 -5.26
N THR A 250 -13.30 -29.54 -6.10
CA THR A 250 -14.71 -29.80 -5.82
C THR A 250 -14.84 -30.85 -4.74
N THR A 251 -15.63 -30.55 -3.72
CA THR A 251 -15.83 -31.27 -2.46
C THR A 251 -16.31 -32.71 -2.64
N THR A 252 -15.49 -33.55 -3.25
CA THR A 252 -15.59 -35.00 -3.18
C THR A 252 -15.18 -35.39 -1.77
N THR A 253 -16.19 -35.53 -0.91
CA THR A 253 -16.12 -35.88 0.52
C THR A 253 -15.64 -37.32 0.76
N ASN A 254 -14.55 -37.71 0.09
CA ASN A 254 -13.88 -38.98 0.32
C ASN A 254 -13.03 -38.84 1.58
N ASN A 255 -13.51 -39.45 2.67
CA ASN A 255 -12.92 -39.40 4.02
C ASN A 255 -11.56 -40.14 4.15
N ASP A 256 -10.72 -40.15 3.12
CA ASP A 256 -9.37 -40.72 3.18
C ASP A 256 -8.43 -39.75 3.92
N SER A 257 -8.58 -39.73 5.24
CA SER A 257 -7.86 -38.88 6.20
C SER A 257 -6.38 -39.27 6.38
N SER A 258 -5.70 -39.70 5.32
CA SER A 258 -4.35 -40.27 5.35
C SER A 258 -3.37 -39.75 4.30
N SER A 259 -3.79 -38.89 3.36
CA SER A 259 -2.89 -38.30 2.36
C SER A 259 -2.48 -36.86 2.69
N ASN A 260 -1.28 -36.74 3.27
CA ASN A 260 -0.34 -35.60 3.24
C ASN A 260 -0.66 -34.32 4.05
N ASN A 261 -0.04 -34.26 5.23
CA ASN A 261 0.03 -33.12 6.16
C ASN A 261 0.79 -31.86 5.65
N ASN A 262 1.03 -31.69 4.34
CA ASN A 262 1.77 -30.56 3.76
C ASN A 262 0.85 -29.44 3.23
N GLN A 263 -0.37 -29.34 3.75
CA GLN A 263 -1.29 -28.25 3.40
C GLN A 263 -0.74 -26.93 3.98
N HIS A 264 -0.27 -26.05 3.10
CA HIS A 264 0.30 -24.76 3.47
C HIS A 264 -0.77 -23.87 4.12
N VAL A 265 -0.51 -23.42 5.35
CA VAL A 265 -1.43 -22.55 6.12
C VAL A 265 -0.87 -21.14 6.17
N ARG A 266 -1.50 -20.23 5.43
CA ARG A 266 -1.15 -18.80 5.39
C ARG A 266 -1.44 -18.09 6.72
N LEU A 267 -2.53 -18.47 7.36
CA LEU A 267 -3.04 -17.84 8.59
C LEU A 267 -3.45 -18.92 9.59
N ASP A 268 -2.71 -19.02 10.69
CA ASP A 268 -2.96 -19.97 11.76
C ASP A 268 -4.18 -19.51 12.59
N PRO A 269 -5.25 -20.34 12.68
CA PRO A 269 -6.46 -19.98 13.41
C PRO A 269 -6.24 -19.54 14.86
N LYS A 270 -5.16 -19.97 15.53
CA LYS A 270 -4.87 -19.56 16.92
C LYS A 270 -4.62 -18.06 17.07
N HIS A 271 -4.16 -17.38 16.02
CA HIS A 271 -3.82 -15.95 16.05
C HIS A 271 -5.01 -15.02 15.75
N ILE A 272 -6.09 -15.59 15.22
CA ILE A 272 -7.32 -14.89 14.80
C ILE A 272 -8.58 -15.47 15.44
N PHE A 273 -8.44 -16.48 16.31
CA PHE A 273 -9.51 -17.04 17.13
C PHE A 273 -10.40 -16.00 17.84
N PRO A 274 -9.88 -14.86 18.33
CA PRO A 274 -10.71 -13.80 18.88
C PRO A 274 -11.73 -13.22 17.88
N LEU A 275 -11.38 -13.11 16.60
CA LEU A 275 -12.30 -12.70 15.54
C LEU A 275 -13.37 -13.78 15.28
N THR A 276 -12.99 -15.06 15.18
CA THR A 276 -13.97 -16.15 15.04
C THR A 276 -14.90 -16.28 16.24
N SER A 277 -14.42 -15.88 17.43
CA SER A 277 -15.20 -15.85 18.67
C SER A 277 -16.13 -14.64 18.77
N ALA A 278 -15.77 -13.53 18.12
CA ALA A 278 -16.61 -12.33 18.02
C ALA A 278 -17.69 -12.47 16.93
N PHE A 279 -17.40 -13.20 15.84
CA PHE A 279 -18.30 -13.40 14.70
C PHE A 279 -18.64 -14.88 14.46
N PRO A 280 -19.15 -15.63 15.46
CA PRO A 280 -19.32 -17.09 15.36
C PRO A 280 -20.34 -17.55 14.30
N SER A 281 -21.22 -16.64 13.86
CA SER A 281 -22.17 -16.90 12.77
C SER A 281 -21.55 -16.87 11.37
N TYR A 282 -20.30 -16.44 11.23
CA TYR A 282 -19.62 -16.26 9.95
C TYR A 282 -18.41 -17.19 9.83
N PRO A 283 -18.37 -18.08 8.83
CA PRO A 283 -17.19 -18.89 8.55
C PRO A 283 -15.98 -18.01 8.25
N LEU A 284 -14.88 -18.23 8.96
CA LEU A 284 -13.63 -17.47 8.83
C LEU A 284 -13.16 -17.31 7.37
N ASN A 285 -13.27 -18.37 6.57
CA ASN A 285 -12.84 -18.39 5.18
C ASN A 285 -13.67 -17.47 4.26
N ASN A 286 -14.81 -16.97 4.74
CA ASN A 286 -15.65 -15.99 4.06
C ASN A 286 -15.46 -14.57 4.62
N LEU A 287 -14.62 -14.37 5.63
CA LEU A 287 -14.37 -13.04 6.19
C LEU A 287 -13.18 -12.36 5.53
N PHE A 288 -13.28 -11.04 5.43
CA PHE A 288 -12.20 -10.15 5.01
C PHE A 288 -11.82 -9.23 6.17
N LEU A 289 -10.59 -8.74 6.14
CA LEU A 289 -10.11 -7.73 7.07
C LEU A 289 -9.62 -6.51 6.28
N ALA A 290 -10.17 -5.34 6.58
CA ALA A 290 -9.71 -4.04 6.12
C ALA A 290 -8.80 -3.39 7.15
N VAL A 291 -7.79 -2.65 6.68
CA VAL A 291 -7.16 -1.56 7.42
C VAL A 291 -7.14 -0.29 6.58
N THR A 292 -7.47 0.85 7.19
CA THR A 292 -7.45 2.18 6.55
C THR A 292 -7.09 3.27 7.56
N ILE A 293 -6.90 4.51 7.12
CA ILE A 293 -6.64 5.66 8.00
C ILE A 293 -7.70 6.73 7.82
N PHE A 294 -8.01 7.41 8.92
CA PHE A 294 -8.79 8.63 8.95
C PHE A 294 -7.94 9.79 9.49
N GLY A 295 -7.53 10.73 8.62
CA GLY A 295 -7.03 12.06 8.98
C GLY A 295 -6.09 12.66 7.93
N ASN A 296 -6.02 13.99 7.85
CA ASN A 296 -5.20 14.77 6.92
C ASN A 296 -5.40 14.37 5.43
N GLY A 297 -6.64 14.06 5.05
CA GLY A 297 -6.99 13.67 3.68
C GLY A 297 -7.06 14.86 2.71
N GLN A 298 -6.84 14.61 1.41
CA GLN A 298 -6.90 15.66 0.37
C GLN A 298 -8.32 15.93 -0.17
N CYS A 299 -9.37 15.50 0.56
CA CYS A 299 -10.78 15.59 0.18
C CYS A 299 -11.21 16.96 -0.37
N LYS A 300 -10.82 18.02 0.32
CA LYS A 300 -11.13 19.42 -0.01
C LYS A 300 -9.93 20.21 -0.53
N PHE A 301 -8.83 19.54 -0.89
CA PHE A 301 -7.66 20.24 -1.43
C PHE A 301 -8.01 21.00 -2.71
N GLY A 302 -7.53 22.25 -2.81
CA GLY A 302 -7.83 23.13 -3.95
C GLY A 302 -9.25 23.72 -3.98
N LEU A 303 -10.11 23.40 -3.01
CA LEU A 303 -11.40 24.08 -2.84
C LEU A 303 -11.23 25.38 -2.05
N SER A 304 -12.04 26.38 -2.37
CA SER A 304 -12.22 27.57 -1.52
C SER A 304 -13.06 27.29 -0.28
N ASP A 305 -12.97 28.13 0.74
CA ASP A 305 -13.78 28.00 1.98
C ASP A 305 -15.30 27.99 1.69
N GLN A 306 -15.74 28.71 0.65
CA GLN A 306 -17.13 28.71 0.22
C GLN A 306 -17.51 27.37 -0.44
N GLU A 307 -16.68 26.82 -1.31
CA GLU A 307 -16.91 25.49 -1.91
C GLU A 307 -16.90 24.36 -0.88
N VAL A 308 -16.08 24.48 0.18
CA VAL A 308 -16.10 23.55 1.32
C VAL A 308 -17.47 23.55 2.01
N ILE A 309 -18.12 24.71 2.11
CA ILE A 309 -19.48 24.85 2.67
C ILE A 309 -20.52 24.36 1.66
N ASP A 310 -20.49 24.85 0.42
CA ASP A 310 -21.49 24.57 -0.63
C ASP A 310 -21.56 23.07 -0.98
N TYR A 311 -20.44 22.36 -0.91
CA TYR A 311 -20.35 20.92 -1.14
C TYR A 311 -20.38 20.09 0.15
N ASN A 312 -20.76 20.70 1.29
CA ASN A 312 -20.93 20.07 2.60
C ASN A 312 -19.69 19.31 3.14
N PHE A 313 -18.46 19.68 2.78
CA PHE A 313 -17.27 19.04 3.36
C PHE A 313 -17.08 19.42 4.84
N SER A 314 -16.51 18.51 5.64
CA SER A 314 -16.10 18.81 7.00
C SER A 314 -15.11 19.99 7.05
N ALA A 315 -15.33 20.91 7.99
CA ALA A 315 -14.39 21.99 8.27
C ALA A 315 -13.06 21.48 8.84
N TYR A 316 -13.08 20.32 9.51
CA TYR A 316 -11.91 19.66 10.10
C TYR A 316 -11.11 18.89 9.04
N ASN A 317 -9.85 18.60 9.36
CA ASN A 317 -8.96 17.77 8.54
C ASN A 317 -8.67 16.41 9.19
N ASP A 318 -8.81 16.33 10.51
CA ASP A 318 -8.34 15.22 11.35
C ASP A 318 -9.39 14.87 12.42
N PRO A 319 -9.37 13.62 12.92
CA PRO A 319 -10.11 13.26 14.13
C PRO A 319 -9.58 14.02 15.36
N PRO A 320 -10.36 14.08 16.45
CA PRO A 320 -9.82 14.33 17.79
C PRO A 320 -8.64 13.38 18.09
N ASP A 321 -7.59 13.94 18.66
CA ASP A 321 -6.28 13.31 18.93
C ASP A 321 -5.41 12.99 17.70
N GLY A 322 -5.80 13.44 16.50
CA GLY A 322 -5.04 13.23 15.25
C GLY A 322 -5.46 11.95 14.50
N LYS A 323 -4.68 11.58 13.48
CA LYS A 323 -5.04 10.47 12.56
C LYS A 323 -5.32 9.16 13.29
N ARG A 324 -6.34 8.43 12.85
CA ARG A 324 -6.76 7.12 13.39
C ARG A 324 -6.63 6.03 12.34
N THR A 325 -5.99 4.93 12.68
CA THR A 325 -5.93 3.73 11.83
C THR A 325 -7.00 2.75 12.28
N ILE A 326 -7.92 2.38 11.38
CA ILE A 326 -9.09 1.55 11.70
C ILE A 326 -8.94 0.18 11.06
N ILE A 327 -9.26 -0.86 11.82
CA ILE A 327 -9.37 -2.23 11.34
C ILE A 327 -10.84 -2.64 11.38
N ALA A 328 -11.34 -3.24 10.30
CA ALA A 328 -12.72 -3.73 10.19
C ALA A 328 -12.78 -5.16 9.67
N VAL A 329 -13.64 -5.98 10.27
CA VAL A 329 -14.01 -7.30 9.76
C VAL A 329 -15.21 -7.14 8.83
N MET A 330 -15.17 -7.78 7.66
CA MET A 330 -16.18 -7.62 6.60
C MET A 330 -16.64 -8.97 6.05
N THR A 331 -17.87 -9.01 5.55
CA THR A 331 -18.38 -10.11 4.71
C THR A 331 -17.74 -10.09 3.31
N PRO A 332 -17.89 -11.15 2.49
CA PRO A 332 -17.64 -11.03 1.06
C PRO A 332 -18.63 -10.04 0.43
N PRO A 333 -18.32 -9.50 -0.76
CA PRO A 333 -19.36 -8.96 -1.63
C PRO A 333 -20.21 -10.14 -2.10
N THR A 334 -21.48 -10.17 -1.70
CA THR A 334 -22.40 -11.23 -2.10
C THR A 334 -23.14 -10.81 -3.37
N SER A 335 -23.07 -11.64 -4.41
CA SER A 335 -24.26 -11.79 -5.25
C SER A 335 -25.37 -12.28 -4.34
N LEU A 336 -26.53 -11.60 -4.36
CA LEU A 336 -27.75 -12.20 -3.85
C LEU A 336 -27.88 -13.56 -4.55
N GLU A 337 -27.97 -14.65 -3.78
CA GLU A 337 -28.34 -15.95 -4.34
C GLU A 337 -29.71 -15.83 -5.01
N GLU A 338 -29.97 -16.73 -5.95
CA GLU A 338 -31.15 -16.76 -6.81
C GLU A 338 -32.43 -17.08 -6.00
N ASP A 339 -32.85 -16.15 -5.16
CA ASP A 339 -34.26 -16.04 -4.75
C ASP A 339 -35.00 -15.63 -6.03
N ASP A 340 -35.71 -16.58 -6.67
CA ASP A 340 -36.25 -16.60 -8.05
C ASP A 340 -37.10 -15.38 -8.49
N THR A 341 -37.27 -14.37 -7.64
CA THR A 341 -37.85 -13.09 -8.01
C THR A 341 -36.90 -12.27 -8.87
N GLU A 342 -37.25 -12.02 -10.14
CA GLU A 342 -36.51 -11.23 -11.15
C GLU A 342 -36.22 -9.75 -10.77
N GLN A 343 -36.43 -9.34 -9.52
CA GLN A 343 -36.27 -7.95 -9.06
C GLN A 343 -34.81 -7.64 -8.68
N GLN A 344 -34.00 -7.41 -9.72
CA GLN A 344 -32.66 -6.80 -9.68
C GLN A 344 -31.64 -7.50 -8.76
N GLN A 345 -30.68 -8.18 -9.37
CA GLN A 345 -29.45 -8.65 -8.72
C GLN A 345 -28.56 -7.47 -8.28
N GLN A 346 -28.97 -6.75 -7.24
CA GLN A 346 -28.12 -5.75 -6.59
C GLN A 346 -27.05 -6.48 -5.77
N HIS A 347 -25.82 -6.46 -6.28
CA HIS A 347 -24.65 -6.91 -5.52
C HIS A 347 -24.59 -6.18 -4.18
N ARG A 348 -24.56 -6.93 -3.07
CA ARG A 348 -24.36 -6.32 -1.76
C ARG A 348 -22.87 -5.96 -1.62
N PRO A 349 -22.55 -4.72 -1.23
CA PRO A 349 -21.16 -4.32 -0.96
C PRO A 349 -20.57 -5.10 0.22
N PHE A 350 -19.26 -4.97 0.44
CA PHE A 350 -18.63 -5.43 1.68
C PHE A 350 -19.35 -4.82 2.89
N GLN A 351 -20.01 -5.65 3.70
CA GLN A 351 -20.65 -5.21 4.93
C GLN A 351 -19.65 -5.31 6.08
N ILE A 352 -19.42 -4.21 6.80
CA ILE A 352 -18.64 -4.23 8.04
C ILE A 352 -19.47 -4.91 9.13
N LEU A 353 -18.92 -5.97 9.72
CA LEU A 353 -19.49 -6.71 10.84
C LEU A 353 -19.08 -6.14 12.20
N GLY A 354 -17.90 -5.53 12.25
CA GLY A 354 -17.36 -4.83 13.42
C GLY A 354 -16.03 -4.18 13.09
N GLN A 355 -15.66 -3.16 13.86
CA GLN A 355 -14.47 -2.36 13.62
C GLN A 355 -13.87 -1.83 14.93
N THR A 356 -12.58 -1.51 14.88
CA THR A 356 -11.82 -1.01 16.03
C THR A 356 -10.67 -0.12 15.58
N THR A 357 -10.24 0.82 16.43
CA THR A 357 -8.97 1.53 16.22
C THR A 357 -7.82 0.56 16.45
N LEU A 358 -6.83 0.53 15.55
CA LEU A 358 -5.58 -0.17 15.80
C LEU A 358 -4.80 0.58 16.89
N LEU A 359 -4.50 -0.10 18.00
CA LEU A 359 -3.80 0.48 19.15
C LEU A 359 -2.31 0.10 19.19
N LEU A 360 -1.49 0.95 19.80
CA LEU A 360 -0.13 0.59 20.22
C LEU A 360 -0.13 0.20 21.70
N GLU A 361 0.25 -1.04 22.00
CA GLU A 361 0.49 -1.52 23.36
C GLU A 361 1.91 -1.16 23.81
N ARG A 362 2.00 -0.45 24.95
CA ARG A 362 3.24 0.12 25.50
C ARG A 362 3.95 -0.85 26.44
N ASP A 363 4.28 -2.02 25.92
CA ASP A 363 5.01 -3.06 26.66
C ASP A 363 6.50 -2.74 26.83
N VAL A 364 7.12 -2.15 25.81
CA VAL A 364 8.48 -1.56 25.90
C VAL A 364 8.51 -0.13 25.36
N LYS A 365 9.68 0.50 25.45
CA LYS A 365 9.96 1.80 24.84
C LYS A 365 9.80 1.75 23.31
N TYR A 366 8.94 2.59 22.77
CA TYR A 366 8.75 2.79 21.33
C TYR A 366 9.35 4.12 20.86
N GLY A 367 9.91 4.15 19.65
CA GLY A 367 10.67 5.28 19.10
C GLY A 367 12.12 5.37 19.57
N THR A 368 12.90 6.22 18.89
CA THR A 368 14.33 6.45 19.18
C THR A 368 14.56 7.83 19.81
N LYS A 369 15.67 7.97 20.56
CA LYS A 369 16.08 9.23 21.19
C LYS A 369 16.37 10.39 20.20
N ARG A 370 16.36 10.14 18.88
CA ARG A 370 16.65 11.14 17.84
C ARG A 370 15.56 12.20 17.71
N GLN A 371 14.30 11.89 18.04
CA GLN A 371 13.22 12.89 18.17
C GLN A 371 12.83 13.08 19.64
N ARG A 372 13.33 14.15 20.26
CA ARG A 372 12.97 14.51 21.65
C ARG A 372 11.46 14.74 21.74
N GLY A 373 10.83 14.16 22.77
CA GLY A 373 9.39 14.31 23.02
C GLY A 373 8.48 13.38 22.20
N LYS A 374 9.02 12.52 21.33
CA LYS A 374 8.23 11.56 20.53
C LYS A 374 8.54 10.08 20.81
N PHE A 375 9.37 9.79 21.80
CA PHE A 375 9.48 8.42 22.31
C PHE A 375 8.32 8.16 23.27
N ILE A 376 7.82 6.94 23.26
CA ILE A 376 6.70 6.50 24.08
C ILE A 376 7.29 5.48 25.05
N GLU A 377 7.27 5.78 26.35
CA GLU A 377 7.81 4.86 27.36
C GLU A 377 6.86 3.69 27.59
N ALA A 378 7.39 2.57 28.09
CA ALA A 378 6.58 1.47 28.61
C ALA A 378 5.66 1.97 29.72
N GLN A 379 4.44 1.43 29.81
CA GLN A 379 3.49 1.79 30.87
C GLN A 379 2.52 0.65 31.13
N SER A 380 2.58 0.04 32.32
CA SER A 380 1.61 -0.96 32.78
C SER A 380 0.18 -0.39 32.80
N ASN A 381 -0.82 -1.24 32.64
CA ASN A 381 -2.23 -0.84 32.71
C ASN A 381 -2.60 -0.44 34.16
N PRO A 382 -3.10 0.79 34.43
CA PRO A 382 -3.46 1.21 35.77
C PRO A 382 -4.62 0.41 36.39
N ASN A 383 -5.45 -0.23 35.55
CA ASN A 383 -6.57 -1.08 36.00
C ASN A 383 -6.15 -2.52 36.32
N GLY A 384 -4.86 -2.83 36.23
CA GLY A 384 -4.31 -4.18 36.37
C GLY A 384 -4.36 -4.98 35.06
N GLY A 385 -3.44 -5.95 34.92
CA GLY A 385 -3.34 -6.81 33.74
C GLY A 385 -2.74 -6.12 32.51
N GLY A 386 -1.54 -6.55 32.11
CA GLY A 386 -0.89 -6.11 30.88
C GLY A 386 -0.47 -4.64 30.86
N TYR A 387 -0.43 -4.06 29.66
CA TYR A 387 0.12 -2.72 29.41
C TYR A 387 -0.93 -1.76 28.86
N THR A 388 -0.67 -0.46 29.05
CA THR A 388 -1.49 0.62 28.53
C THR A 388 -1.44 0.61 27.00
N ARG A 389 -2.62 0.60 26.39
CA ARG A 389 -2.80 0.76 24.94
C ARG A 389 -3.18 2.21 24.64
N ILE A 390 -2.61 2.77 23.58
CA ILE A 390 -2.86 4.15 23.14
C ILE A 390 -3.21 4.21 21.66
N HIS A 391 -3.90 5.28 21.27
CA HIS A 391 -3.99 5.67 19.86
C HIS A 391 -2.57 6.01 19.36
N GLN A 392 -2.25 5.49 18.17
CA GLN A 392 -1.04 5.82 17.44
C GLN A 392 -1.42 5.98 15.98
N GLU A 393 -0.99 7.06 15.35
CA GLU A 393 -0.99 7.20 13.89
C GLU A 393 -0.14 6.08 13.28
N PHE A 394 -0.70 5.27 12.38
CA PHE A 394 0.03 4.35 11.50
C PHE A 394 -0.22 4.79 10.05
N ASP A 395 0.78 5.43 9.44
CA ASP A 395 0.67 6.08 8.12
C ASP A 395 0.84 5.08 6.96
N ASP A 396 -0.02 5.12 5.95
CA ASP A 396 -0.20 4.12 4.89
C ASP A 396 -0.08 2.64 5.35
N PRO A 397 -1.01 2.14 6.19
CA PRO A 397 -1.00 0.78 6.68
C PRO A 397 -1.30 -0.19 5.55
N ARG A 398 -0.53 -1.27 5.45
CA ARG A 398 -0.80 -2.39 4.55
C ARG A 398 -0.72 -3.69 5.33
N PHE A 399 -1.63 -4.62 5.04
CA PHE A 399 -1.56 -5.96 5.60
C PHE A 399 -0.59 -6.85 4.80
N PHE A 400 0.02 -7.80 5.50
CA PHE A 400 0.75 -8.91 4.91
C PHE A 400 0.69 -10.14 5.82
N PHE A 401 1.03 -11.31 5.28
CA PHE A 401 1.06 -12.57 6.02
C PHE A 401 2.50 -13.03 6.22
N HIS A 402 2.85 -13.53 7.41
CA HIS A 402 4.15 -14.16 7.69
C HIS A 402 4.06 -15.05 8.93
N GLU A 403 4.64 -16.26 8.87
CA GLU A 403 4.63 -17.27 9.95
C GLU A 403 3.23 -17.59 10.51
N GLY A 404 2.22 -17.72 9.64
CA GLY A 404 0.84 -17.97 10.05
C GLY A 404 0.16 -16.80 10.76
N ARG A 405 0.74 -15.59 10.72
CA ARG A 405 0.21 -14.39 11.36
C ARG A 405 -0.13 -13.32 10.33
N LEU A 406 -1.12 -12.51 10.68
CA LEU A 406 -1.34 -11.21 10.06
C LEU A 406 -0.37 -10.19 10.64
N TRP A 407 0.21 -9.38 9.76
CA TRP A 407 1.09 -8.26 10.11
C TRP A 407 0.61 -6.99 9.43
N VAL A 408 0.95 -5.84 10.01
CA VAL A 408 0.77 -4.51 9.42
C VAL A 408 2.12 -3.84 9.22
N LEU A 409 2.32 -3.24 8.05
CA LEU A 409 3.46 -2.36 7.75
C LEU A 409 2.98 -0.92 7.56
N TYR A 410 3.81 0.05 7.93
CA TYR A 410 3.46 1.47 7.87
C TYR A 410 4.68 2.40 7.72
N ARG A 411 4.46 3.54 7.07
CA ARG A 411 5.51 4.45 6.55
C ARG A 411 6.14 5.38 7.59
N ASN A 412 5.47 5.68 8.70
CA ASN A 412 5.85 6.77 9.60
C ASN A 412 6.94 6.44 10.64
N GLY A 413 7.72 5.36 10.45
CA GLY A 413 8.91 5.09 11.26
C GLY A 413 9.84 6.30 11.47
N PRO A 414 10.09 7.17 10.46
CA PRO A 414 10.82 8.41 10.66
C PRO A 414 10.21 9.39 11.68
N LEU A 415 8.89 9.42 11.90
CA LEU A 415 8.24 10.28 12.91
C LEU A 415 8.64 9.89 14.33
N PHE A 416 8.86 8.60 14.58
CA PHE A 416 9.36 8.06 15.85
C PHE A 416 10.90 7.98 15.89
N GLY A 417 11.59 8.57 14.90
CA GLY A 417 13.04 8.64 14.85
C GLY A 417 13.76 7.37 14.38
N TYR A 418 13.04 6.40 13.81
CA TYR A 418 13.67 5.33 13.04
C TYR A 418 14.15 5.87 11.67
N GLN A 419 14.98 5.13 10.93
CA GLN A 419 15.35 5.49 9.54
C GLN A 419 14.66 4.60 8.50
N ASP A 420 14.03 3.54 8.99
CA ASP A 420 13.51 2.39 8.27
C ASP A 420 11.98 2.39 8.40
N GLN A 421 11.28 1.60 7.57
CA GLN A 421 9.84 1.34 7.76
C GLN A 421 9.61 0.44 8.98
N ILE A 422 8.41 0.48 9.54
CA ILE A 422 8.05 -0.33 10.71
C ILE A 422 6.95 -1.34 10.35
N HIS A 423 7.13 -2.55 10.88
CA HIS A 423 6.27 -3.70 10.68
C HIS A 423 6.01 -4.35 12.04
N ASN A 424 4.76 -4.72 12.32
CA ASN A 424 4.38 -5.42 13.56
C ASN A 424 3.34 -6.50 13.27
N PRO A 425 3.33 -7.63 14.01
CA PRO A 425 2.22 -8.56 13.96
C PRO A 425 1.00 -7.93 14.63
N VAL A 426 -0.18 -8.20 14.09
CA VAL A 426 -1.46 -7.70 14.64
C VAL A 426 -2.01 -8.75 15.61
N HIS A 427 -2.36 -8.32 16.82
CA HIS A 427 -3.04 -9.13 17.82
C HIS A 427 -4.50 -8.71 17.89
N PHE A 428 -5.36 -9.69 18.17
CA PHE A 428 -6.78 -9.48 18.40
C PHE A 428 -7.14 -9.94 19.82
N GLU A 429 -8.11 -9.29 20.43
CA GLU A 429 -8.74 -9.70 21.68
C GLU A 429 -10.25 -9.51 21.55
N ARG A 430 -11.03 -10.47 22.04
CA ARG A 430 -12.49 -10.35 22.10
C ARG A 430 -12.84 -9.51 23.33
N VAL A 431 -13.73 -8.54 23.17
CA VAL A 431 -14.29 -7.81 24.30
C VAL A 431 -15.43 -8.63 24.89
N THR A 432 -15.35 -8.94 26.19
CA THR A 432 -16.42 -9.59 26.94
C THR A 432 -17.15 -8.55 27.76
N ASN A 433 -18.25 -8.02 27.21
CA ASN A 433 -19.16 -7.17 27.97
C ASN A 433 -19.93 -8.05 28.97
N ASN A 434 -19.74 -7.81 30.27
CA ASN A 434 -20.23 -8.69 31.35
C ASN A 434 -21.77 -8.71 31.52
N GLU A 435 -22.53 -8.05 30.63
CA GLU A 435 -23.95 -7.74 30.83
C GLU A 435 -24.89 -8.27 29.74
N GLU A 436 -24.40 -8.88 28.64
CA GLU A 436 -25.24 -9.35 27.53
C GLU A 436 -24.91 -10.78 27.05
N GLU A 437 -25.72 -11.77 27.45
CA GLU A 437 -25.64 -13.17 26.95
C GLU A 437 -26.73 -13.55 25.92
N GLU A 438 -27.76 -12.73 25.70
CA GLU A 438 -28.96 -13.15 24.92
C GLU A 438 -29.28 -12.31 23.66
N GLY A 439 -28.46 -11.30 23.32
CA GLY A 439 -28.63 -10.49 22.11
C GLY A 439 -27.71 -10.95 20.97
N GLY A 440 -28.28 -11.35 19.82
CA GLY A 440 -27.54 -11.77 18.61
C GLY A 440 -26.82 -10.65 17.84
N GLY A 441 -26.30 -9.63 18.53
CA GLY A 441 -25.47 -8.57 17.96
C GLY A 441 -24.05 -9.03 17.67
N GLY A 442 -23.39 -8.41 16.68
CA GLY A 442 -22.00 -8.75 16.33
C GLY A 442 -21.03 -8.51 17.49
N GLY A 443 -20.12 -9.44 17.74
CA GLY A 443 -19.20 -9.35 18.86
C GLY A 443 -18.14 -8.25 18.70
N GLU A 444 -17.84 -7.57 19.80
CA GLU A 444 -16.80 -6.55 19.85
C GLU A 444 -15.40 -7.18 19.95
N PHE A 445 -14.43 -6.53 19.30
CA PHE A 445 -13.01 -6.92 19.36
C PHE A 445 -12.10 -5.69 19.40
N VAL A 446 -10.90 -5.88 19.96
CA VAL A 446 -9.79 -4.91 19.93
C VAL A 446 -8.69 -5.46 19.05
N ALA A 447 -8.07 -4.60 18.24
CA ALA A 447 -6.88 -4.91 17.47
C ALA A 447 -5.72 -4.02 17.92
N TYR A 448 -4.53 -4.60 18.10
CA TYR A 448 -3.36 -3.86 18.56
C TYR A 448 -2.05 -4.43 18.04
N VAL A 449 -1.01 -3.61 18.05
CA VAL A 449 0.39 -3.99 17.85
C VAL A 449 1.17 -3.78 19.15
N LYS A 450 2.20 -4.59 19.38
CA LYS A 450 3.09 -4.49 20.53
C LYS A 450 4.35 -3.69 20.18
N ALA A 451 4.78 -2.77 21.05
CA ALA A 451 6.04 -2.06 20.86
C ALA A 451 7.23 -3.02 20.83
N SER A 452 7.19 -4.13 21.58
CA SER A 452 8.27 -5.13 21.67
C SER A 452 8.48 -5.96 20.40
N GLU A 453 7.44 -6.13 19.58
CA GLU A 453 7.46 -6.95 18.35
C GLU A 453 7.68 -6.06 17.09
N THR A 454 8.33 -4.90 17.26
CA THR A 454 8.59 -3.89 16.23
C THR A 454 9.79 -4.26 15.35
N VAL A 455 9.50 -4.78 14.15
CA VAL A 455 10.49 -5.05 13.10
C VAL A 455 10.79 -3.79 12.29
N ARG A 456 12.05 -3.58 11.92
CA ARG A 456 12.50 -2.47 11.08
C ARG A 456 12.92 -2.97 9.71
N VAL A 457 12.27 -2.47 8.66
CA VAL A 457 12.55 -2.90 7.29
C VAL A 457 13.22 -1.77 6.51
N CYS A 458 14.43 -2.06 6.03
CA CYS A 458 15.27 -1.13 5.31
C CYS A 458 14.69 -0.73 3.94
N CYS A 459 15.48 0.03 3.20
CA CYS A 459 15.54 -0.08 1.74
C CYS A 459 14.41 0.58 0.91
N GLY A 460 13.45 1.29 1.51
CA GLY A 460 12.55 2.18 0.76
C GLY A 460 11.32 2.65 1.55
N ARG A 461 10.41 3.38 0.86
CA ARG A 461 9.03 3.68 1.33
C ARG A 461 7.95 2.87 0.61
N ASN A 462 8.36 2.14 -0.42
CA ASN A 462 7.50 1.45 -1.38
C ASN A 462 8.11 0.08 -1.58
N ILE A 463 7.65 -0.87 -0.77
CA ILE A 463 8.11 -2.26 -0.82
C ILE A 463 6.88 -3.16 -0.89
N ALA A 464 7.05 -4.33 -1.48
CA ALA A 464 6.11 -5.44 -1.34
C ALA A 464 6.86 -6.62 -0.73
N LEU A 465 6.30 -7.24 0.30
CA LEU A 465 6.92 -8.32 1.03
C LEU A 465 6.67 -9.67 0.36
N ILE A 466 7.60 -10.60 0.57
CA ILE A 466 7.53 -11.98 0.13
C ILE A 466 7.78 -12.84 1.37
N SER A 467 6.78 -13.63 1.75
CA SER A 467 6.85 -14.56 2.88
C SER A 467 6.58 -16.01 2.47
N GLU A 468 6.20 -16.23 1.21
CA GLU A 468 5.79 -17.50 0.62
C GLU A 468 6.49 -17.62 -0.73
N GLU A 469 7.05 -18.80 -1.03
CA GLU A 469 7.79 -19.04 -2.27
C GLU A 469 7.44 -20.41 -2.86
N ALA A 470 7.23 -20.42 -4.18
CA ALA A 470 7.14 -21.63 -4.98
C ALA A 470 8.48 -22.39 -4.98
N ARG A 471 8.43 -23.69 -4.70
CA ARG A 471 9.50 -24.65 -5.02
C ARG A 471 8.96 -25.68 -6.00
N VAL A 472 9.67 -25.87 -7.10
CA VAL A 472 9.35 -26.93 -8.05
C VAL A 472 9.91 -28.24 -7.50
N GLY A 473 9.04 -29.04 -6.91
CA GLY A 473 9.31 -30.43 -6.57
C GLY A 473 9.35 -31.28 -7.84
N ASN A 474 10.19 -32.31 -7.85
CA ASN A 474 10.28 -33.25 -8.96
C ASN A 474 10.00 -34.66 -8.45
N ASP A 475 8.78 -34.87 -7.96
CA ASP A 475 8.32 -36.17 -7.48
C ASP A 475 7.70 -36.98 -8.64
N GLY A 476 8.09 -38.24 -8.76
CA GLY A 476 7.61 -39.15 -9.82
C GLY A 476 7.83 -38.69 -11.27
N GLY A 477 8.57 -37.60 -11.52
CA GLY A 477 8.73 -37.01 -12.85
C GLY A 477 7.60 -36.06 -13.29
N LYS A 478 6.71 -35.67 -12.37
CA LYS A 478 5.87 -34.48 -12.55
C LYS A 478 6.50 -33.31 -11.81
N ALA A 479 6.55 -32.16 -12.48
CA ALA A 479 6.90 -30.91 -11.82
C ALA A 479 5.66 -30.42 -11.06
N GLU A 480 5.64 -30.61 -9.75
CA GLU A 480 4.59 -30.08 -8.88
C GLU A 480 5.14 -28.86 -8.12
N THR A 481 4.35 -27.79 -8.08
CA THR A 481 4.74 -26.53 -7.43
C THR A 481 4.26 -26.56 -5.98
N GLU A 482 5.15 -26.90 -5.05
CA GLU A 482 4.90 -26.80 -3.62
C GLU A 482 5.13 -25.36 -3.17
N TRP A 483 4.15 -24.77 -2.48
CA TRP A 483 4.33 -23.47 -1.83
C TRP A 483 4.71 -23.68 -0.38
N MET A 484 5.79 -23.02 0.03
CA MET A 484 6.28 -23.05 1.40
C MET A 484 6.50 -21.63 1.91
N PRO A 485 6.51 -21.43 3.24
CA PRO A 485 7.12 -20.25 3.82
C PRO A 485 8.53 -20.03 3.26
N SER A 486 8.84 -18.80 2.90
CA SER A 486 10.22 -18.42 2.58
C SER A 486 11.11 -18.66 3.81
N GLY A 487 12.40 -18.94 3.59
CA GLY A 487 13.36 -19.20 4.68
C GLY A 487 13.73 -17.98 5.55
N GLY A 488 12.80 -17.02 5.67
CA GLY A 488 12.99 -15.65 6.16
C GLY A 488 12.16 -14.68 5.32
N LEU A 489 11.66 -13.61 5.93
CA LEU A 489 10.90 -12.57 5.22
C LEU A 489 11.81 -11.85 4.20
N LYS A 490 11.28 -11.55 3.01
CA LYS A 490 12.00 -10.77 1.98
C LYS A 490 11.18 -9.55 1.55
N ALA A 491 11.84 -8.55 0.97
CA ALA A 491 11.23 -7.36 0.44
C ALA A 491 11.65 -7.12 -1.02
N LEU A 492 10.67 -7.01 -1.93
CA LEU A 492 10.85 -6.41 -3.23
C LEU A 492 10.99 -4.89 -3.05
N THR A 493 12.19 -4.38 -3.30
CA THR A 493 12.55 -2.96 -3.12
C THR A 493 12.43 -2.14 -4.40
N TRP A 494 12.60 -2.79 -5.56
CA TRP A 494 12.45 -2.21 -6.90
C TRP A 494 11.91 -3.27 -7.84
N VAL A 495 11.01 -2.89 -8.75
CA VAL A 495 10.53 -3.74 -9.85
C VAL A 495 11.52 -3.69 -11.04
N ASP A 496 12.35 -2.65 -11.11
CA ASP A 496 13.22 -2.36 -12.24
C ASP A 496 14.56 -1.75 -11.80
N PRO A 497 15.67 -2.52 -11.87
CA PRO A 497 15.68 -3.98 -12.00
C PRO A 497 14.99 -4.64 -10.80
N VAL A 498 14.37 -5.81 -11.01
CA VAL A 498 13.76 -6.60 -9.91
C VAL A 498 14.83 -6.85 -8.82
N THR A 499 14.63 -6.22 -7.68
CA THR A 499 15.59 -6.20 -6.57
C THR A 499 14.90 -6.64 -5.29
N VAL A 500 15.14 -7.89 -4.92
CA VAL A 500 14.66 -8.49 -3.67
C VAL A 500 15.81 -8.52 -2.66
N VAL A 501 15.53 -8.15 -1.42
CA VAL A 501 16.46 -8.22 -0.27
C VAL A 501 15.85 -9.06 0.84
N ASP A 502 16.69 -9.72 1.64
CA ASP A 502 16.25 -10.34 2.89
C ASP A 502 15.93 -9.26 3.92
N VAL A 503 14.88 -9.49 4.72
CA VAL A 503 14.48 -8.63 5.83
C VAL A 503 15.05 -9.20 7.13
N ASP A 504 15.86 -8.39 7.81
CA ASP A 504 16.38 -8.72 9.13
C ASP A 504 15.26 -8.58 10.18
N LEU A 505 14.79 -9.71 10.69
CA LEU A 505 13.80 -9.78 11.77
C LEU A 505 14.44 -9.66 13.17
N GLY A 506 15.78 -9.69 13.27
CA GLY A 506 16.51 -9.76 14.53
C GLY A 506 16.00 -10.87 15.45
N ASP A 507 15.87 -10.57 16.73
CA ASP A 507 15.32 -11.50 17.73
C ASP A 507 13.79 -11.63 17.71
N VAL A 508 13.07 -10.90 16.84
CA VAL A 508 11.59 -10.91 16.88
C VAL A 508 11.04 -12.32 16.62
N THR A 509 11.60 -13.10 15.69
CA THR A 509 11.21 -14.51 15.49
C THR A 509 11.40 -15.34 16.78
N ASN A 510 12.53 -15.16 17.48
CA ASN A 510 12.78 -15.83 18.77
C ASN A 510 11.76 -15.42 19.83
N MET A 511 11.40 -14.13 19.91
CA MET A 511 10.40 -13.61 20.86
C MET A 511 8.99 -14.14 20.54
N LEU A 512 8.61 -14.18 19.26
CA LEU A 512 7.30 -14.66 18.80
C LEU A 512 7.11 -16.16 19.04
N GLN A 513 8.19 -16.96 18.98
CA GLN A 513 8.20 -18.40 19.28
C GLN A 513 8.27 -18.70 20.78
N ASN A 514 9.13 -18.00 21.54
CA ASN A 514 9.37 -18.27 22.97
C ASN A 514 8.39 -17.54 23.91
N ARG A 515 7.31 -16.95 23.38
CA ARG A 515 6.33 -16.11 24.11
C ARG A 515 5.70 -16.75 25.36
N ARG A 516 5.76 -18.08 25.53
CA ARG A 516 5.39 -18.78 26.79
C ARG A 516 6.31 -18.49 27.98
N GLN A 517 7.51 -17.95 27.78
CA GLN A 517 8.44 -17.63 28.88
C GLN A 517 8.38 -16.16 29.31
N LEU A 518 8.14 -15.21 28.39
CA LEU A 518 8.14 -13.78 28.71
C LEU A 518 7.08 -13.40 29.76
N SER A 519 5.87 -13.99 29.69
CA SER A 519 4.80 -13.76 30.68
C SER A 519 5.08 -14.32 32.08
N ALA A 520 6.22 -14.96 32.32
CA ALA A 520 6.60 -15.56 33.60
C ALA A 520 7.90 -14.97 34.20
N VAL A 521 8.57 -14.03 33.51
CA VAL A 521 9.84 -13.44 33.97
C VAL A 521 9.65 -12.01 34.53
N ASP A 522 8.62 -11.30 34.09
CA ASP A 522 8.40 -9.89 34.45
C ASP A 522 7.90 -9.64 35.89
N GLU A 523 7.58 -10.68 36.69
CA GLU A 523 7.25 -10.51 38.12
C GLU A 523 8.48 -10.50 39.06
N GLU A 524 9.66 -10.98 38.65
CA GLU A 524 10.82 -11.09 39.56
C GLU A 524 11.99 -10.12 39.29
N VAL A 525 12.04 -9.42 38.14
CA VAL A 525 13.21 -8.60 37.74
C VAL A 525 12.93 -7.09 37.73
N ALA A 526 12.31 -6.59 38.79
CA ALA A 526 12.27 -5.15 39.12
C ALA A 526 13.53 -4.69 39.89
N GLY A 527 14.72 -5.21 39.54
CA GLY A 527 15.99 -4.99 40.24
C GLY A 527 17.15 -4.62 39.31
N ASP A 528 17.69 -3.42 39.51
CA ASP A 528 18.94 -2.87 38.95
C ASP A 528 19.26 -3.07 37.45
N GLY A 529 18.81 -2.09 36.66
CA GLY A 529 19.78 -1.18 36.00
C GLY A 529 20.60 -1.70 34.82
N ALA A 530 20.42 -2.94 34.37
CA ALA A 530 21.09 -3.50 33.20
C ALA A 530 20.53 -2.93 31.88
N VAL A 531 20.94 -1.72 31.52
CA VAL A 531 20.67 -1.13 30.19
C VAL A 531 21.33 -2.01 29.12
N MET A 532 20.52 -2.71 28.31
CA MET A 532 21.02 -3.40 27.13
C MET A 532 21.68 -2.40 26.18
N GLN A 533 23.01 -2.44 26.13
CA GLN A 533 23.76 -1.86 25.02
C GLN A 533 23.55 -2.76 23.80
N ALA A 534 22.57 -2.40 22.97
CA ALA A 534 22.44 -3.01 21.65
C ALA A 534 23.70 -2.70 20.84
N ASP A 535 24.36 -3.73 20.33
CA ASP A 535 25.60 -3.62 19.54
C ASP A 535 25.38 -2.74 18.29
N GLU A 536 25.92 -1.51 18.31
CA GLU A 536 25.80 -0.56 17.20
C GLU A 536 26.82 -0.86 16.06
N ASP A 537 27.77 -1.78 16.27
CA ASP A 537 28.99 -1.94 15.46
C ASP A 537 28.99 -3.11 14.45
N VAL A 538 27.96 -3.97 14.41
CA VAL A 538 27.87 -5.10 13.43
C VAL A 538 27.01 -4.74 12.19
N ARG A 539 26.83 -3.45 11.90
CA ARG A 539 26.36 -3.01 10.57
C ARG A 539 27.50 -3.04 9.57
N GLY A 540 27.89 -4.25 9.19
CA GLY A 540 28.68 -4.51 8.00
C GLY A 540 28.08 -3.73 6.83
N THR A 541 28.92 -2.98 6.10
CA THR A 541 28.43 -2.06 5.07
C THR A 541 27.85 -2.85 3.91
N SER A 542 26.53 -3.09 3.97
CA SER A 542 25.72 -3.41 2.80
C SER A 542 25.88 -2.24 1.85
N THR A 543 26.86 -2.37 0.96
CA THR A 543 27.04 -1.51 -0.20
C THR A 543 25.92 -1.86 -1.16
N HIS A 544 24.69 -1.45 -0.77
CA HIS A 544 23.53 -1.42 -1.62
C HIS A 544 24.00 -0.89 -2.95
N ARG A 545 23.84 -1.73 -3.97
CA ARG A 545 24.42 -1.54 -5.29
C ARG A 545 23.71 -0.37 -5.98
N ARG A 546 23.98 0.86 -5.51
CA ARG A 546 23.69 2.10 -6.20
C ARG A 546 24.32 1.93 -7.56
N LEU A 547 23.48 1.69 -8.56
CA LEU A 547 23.85 1.31 -9.92
C LEU A 547 24.90 2.29 -10.43
N GLY A 548 26.17 1.87 -10.35
CA GLY A 548 27.34 2.75 -10.43
C GLY A 548 27.73 3.12 -11.85
N SER A 549 26.77 3.12 -12.77
CA SER A 549 26.96 3.44 -14.19
C SER A 549 25.98 4.53 -14.59
N ALA A 550 26.49 5.48 -15.37
CA ALA A 550 25.78 6.71 -15.66
C ALA A 550 24.58 6.51 -16.61
N LYS A 551 23.57 7.36 -16.47
CA LYS A 551 22.54 7.65 -17.48
C LYS A 551 21.62 6.51 -17.96
N LYS A 552 21.55 5.33 -17.32
CA LYS A 552 20.37 4.47 -17.54
C LYS A 552 19.11 5.26 -17.10
N PRO A 553 18.07 5.39 -17.94
CA PRO A 553 16.80 5.96 -17.52
C PRO A 553 16.26 5.15 -16.34
N LYS A 554 15.72 5.85 -15.34
CA LYS A 554 15.01 5.20 -14.24
C LYS A 554 13.54 5.13 -14.62
N SER A 555 12.95 3.95 -14.57
CA SER A 555 11.49 3.89 -14.49
C SER A 555 11.03 4.51 -13.16
N ASN A 556 9.93 5.24 -13.22
CA ASN A 556 9.34 5.88 -12.03
C ASN A 556 8.38 4.94 -11.28
N ILE A 557 8.59 3.64 -11.49
CA ILE A 557 7.81 2.52 -10.99
C ILE A 557 8.14 2.21 -9.53
N HIS A 558 7.13 1.78 -8.79
CA HIS A 558 7.27 1.29 -7.42
C HIS A 558 6.17 0.27 -7.12
N GLY A 559 6.46 -0.80 -6.39
CA GLY A 559 5.46 -1.76 -5.92
C GLY A 559 4.98 -1.42 -4.51
N THR A 560 3.66 -1.48 -4.24
CA THR A 560 3.12 -0.93 -2.98
C THR A 560 1.94 -1.66 -2.34
N ASN A 561 1.49 -2.81 -2.88
CA ASN A 561 0.43 -3.64 -2.27
C ASN A 561 0.79 -4.28 -0.92
N GLY A 562 1.95 -3.95 -0.35
CA GLY A 562 2.45 -4.44 0.93
C GLY A 562 2.92 -5.90 0.92
N TYR A 563 2.24 -6.75 0.17
CA TYR A 563 2.47 -8.18 0.10
C TYR A 563 2.32 -8.70 -1.33
N LEU A 564 3.32 -9.40 -1.88
CA LEU A 564 3.16 -10.09 -3.17
C LEU A 564 2.36 -11.36 -2.98
N VAL A 565 1.32 -11.52 -3.79
CA VAL A 565 0.35 -12.63 -3.67
C VAL A 565 0.83 -13.83 -4.50
N PRO A 566 1.02 -15.02 -3.89
CA PRO A 566 1.23 -16.27 -4.61
C PRO A 566 0.19 -16.57 -5.69
N LEU A 567 0.67 -17.04 -6.84
CA LEU A 567 -0.11 -17.66 -7.90
C LEU A 567 0.27 -19.15 -8.00
N PRO A 568 -0.40 -20.03 -7.24
CA PRO A 568 -0.19 -21.49 -7.23
C PRO A 568 -0.03 -22.13 -8.60
N SER A 569 -0.92 -21.82 -9.53
CA SER A 569 -0.98 -22.42 -10.87
C SER A 569 0.25 -22.15 -11.73
N SER A 570 0.96 -21.04 -11.50
CA SER A 570 2.11 -20.62 -12.30
C SER A 570 3.43 -20.59 -11.54
N GLY A 571 3.43 -20.74 -10.21
CA GLY A 571 4.64 -20.58 -9.38
C GLY A 571 5.18 -19.14 -9.37
N GLU A 572 4.31 -18.15 -9.61
CA GLU A 572 4.69 -16.73 -9.68
C GLU A 572 4.15 -15.94 -8.47
N LEU A 573 4.73 -14.77 -8.22
CA LEU A 573 4.29 -13.82 -7.21
C LEU A 573 3.71 -12.58 -7.91
N LEU A 574 2.43 -12.31 -7.69
CA LEU A 574 1.69 -11.17 -8.23
C LEU A 574 1.90 -9.92 -7.37
N GLY A 575 2.12 -8.78 -8.03
CA GLY A 575 2.09 -7.47 -7.42
C GLY A 575 1.37 -6.45 -8.28
N ILE A 576 1.16 -5.27 -7.69
CA ILE A 576 0.69 -4.08 -8.42
C ILE A 576 1.73 -2.97 -8.28
N ALA A 577 2.06 -2.40 -9.44
CA ALA A 577 3.01 -1.33 -9.61
C ALA A 577 2.30 0.00 -9.80
N HIS A 578 2.98 1.08 -9.40
CA HIS A 578 2.52 2.45 -9.45
C HIS A 578 3.53 3.29 -10.22
N PHE A 579 3.04 4.18 -11.10
CA PHE A 579 3.85 5.06 -11.92
C PHE A 579 3.52 6.51 -11.58
N HIS A 580 4.52 7.29 -11.15
CA HIS A 580 4.30 8.71 -10.89
C HIS A 580 4.11 9.49 -12.20
N ARG A 581 2.98 10.20 -12.31
CA ARG A 581 2.67 11.12 -13.39
C ARG A 581 2.57 12.56 -12.82
N PRO A 582 3.15 13.59 -13.46
CA PRO A 582 4.38 13.47 -14.25
C PRO A 582 5.52 12.88 -13.41
N GLU A 583 6.51 12.32 -14.10
CA GLU A 583 7.67 11.63 -13.51
C GLU A 583 8.45 12.43 -12.45
N HIS A 584 8.30 13.75 -12.40
CA HIS A 584 9.09 14.65 -11.56
C HIS A 584 8.35 15.14 -10.31
N ARG A 585 7.14 14.64 -10.00
CA ARG A 585 6.34 14.98 -8.80
C ARG A 585 6.28 16.48 -8.53
N LYS A 586 6.04 17.28 -9.57
CA LYS A 586 5.83 18.72 -9.39
C LYS A 586 4.44 18.94 -8.83
N GLU A 587 4.35 19.76 -7.79
CA GLU A 587 3.07 20.26 -7.27
C GLU A 587 2.22 20.81 -8.43
N SER A 588 0.92 20.55 -8.36
CA SER A 588 -0.05 20.95 -9.37
C SER A 588 -1.30 21.47 -8.68
N ASN A 589 -2.14 22.20 -9.43
CA ASN A 589 -3.43 22.70 -8.92
C ASN A 589 -4.42 21.57 -8.55
N TYR A 590 -4.04 20.30 -8.77
CA TYR A 590 -4.91 19.13 -8.65
C TYR A 590 -4.51 18.20 -7.48
N ALA A 591 -3.27 18.28 -6.98
CA ALA A 591 -2.77 17.43 -5.89
C ALA A 591 -1.70 18.14 -5.05
N LEU A 592 -1.85 18.14 -3.72
CA LEU A 592 -0.98 18.84 -2.76
C LEU A 592 0.49 18.46 -2.88
N HIS A 593 0.76 17.19 -3.20
CA HIS A 593 2.12 16.66 -3.34
C HIS A 593 2.50 16.37 -4.80
N GLY A 594 1.69 16.79 -5.78
CA GLY A 594 1.92 16.49 -7.20
C GLY A 594 1.95 14.98 -7.49
N HIS A 595 1.15 14.21 -6.74
CA HIS A 595 1.09 12.75 -6.82
C HIS A 595 -0.09 12.35 -7.71
N HIS A 596 0.21 11.93 -8.93
CA HIS A 596 -0.74 11.25 -9.82
C HIS A 596 -0.18 9.87 -10.14
N TYR A 597 -1.04 8.87 -10.26
CA TYR A 597 -0.63 7.46 -10.36
C TYR A 597 -1.42 6.71 -11.42
N THR A 598 -0.69 6.15 -12.38
CA THR A 598 -1.17 5.01 -13.19
C THR A 598 -0.65 3.71 -12.58
N HIS A 599 -1.33 2.60 -12.85
CA HIS A 599 -1.07 1.31 -12.23
C HIS A 599 -0.74 0.23 -13.28
N ALA A 600 -0.06 -0.84 -12.89
CA ALA A 600 0.05 -2.05 -13.71
C ALA A 600 0.17 -3.30 -12.83
N PHE A 601 -0.44 -4.41 -13.25
CA PHE A 601 -0.19 -5.71 -12.63
C PHE A 601 1.13 -6.26 -13.15
N PHE A 602 1.92 -6.87 -12.27
CA PHE A 602 3.16 -7.54 -12.65
C PHE A 602 3.30 -8.85 -11.89
N THR A 603 4.06 -9.79 -12.46
CA THR A 603 4.47 -11.00 -11.74
C THR A 603 5.98 -11.14 -11.72
N ILE A 604 6.51 -11.72 -10.64
CA ILE A 604 7.92 -12.14 -10.54
C ILE A 604 8.00 -13.63 -10.20
N ALA A 605 9.08 -14.28 -10.62
CA ALA A 605 9.41 -15.65 -10.20
C ALA A 605 10.92 -15.83 -10.06
N ARG A 606 11.35 -16.89 -9.37
CA ARG A 606 12.77 -17.28 -9.33
C ARG A 606 13.19 -17.85 -10.69
N GLN A 607 14.28 -17.33 -11.24
CA GLN A 607 14.87 -17.86 -12.47
C GLN A 607 15.77 -19.06 -12.12
N HIS A 608 15.27 -20.27 -12.37
CA HIS A 608 16.10 -21.49 -12.29
C HIS A 608 17.11 -21.52 -13.44
N HIS A 609 18.41 -21.55 -13.12
CA HIS A 609 19.45 -21.80 -14.11
C HIS A 609 19.49 -23.31 -14.43
N SER A 610 18.94 -23.69 -15.58
CA SER A 610 18.68 -25.07 -16.00
C SER A 610 19.91 -25.96 -16.25
N GLU A 611 21.13 -25.46 -16.07
CA GLU A 611 22.37 -26.11 -16.53
C GLU A 611 23.38 -26.43 -15.42
N SER A 612 23.10 -26.06 -14.18
CA SER A 612 23.94 -26.44 -13.04
C SER A 612 23.08 -26.74 -11.81
N GLY A 613 23.35 -27.87 -11.15
CA GLY A 613 22.72 -28.28 -9.90
C GLY A 613 23.19 -27.45 -8.69
N GLY A 614 23.16 -26.13 -8.86
CA GLY A 614 23.48 -25.15 -7.83
C GLY A 614 22.33 -24.99 -6.84
N ASP A 615 22.68 -24.44 -5.68
CA ASP A 615 21.77 -24.22 -4.56
C ASP A 615 20.53 -23.39 -4.97
N VAL A 616 19.34 -24.01 -4.82
CA VAL A 616 18.04 -23.42 -5.16
C VAL A 616 17.80 -22.11 -4.39
N GLY A 617 18.39 -21.94 -3.21
CA GLY A 617 18.27 -20.70 -2.42
C GLY A 617 18.76 -19.45 -3.14
N ASN A 618 19.74 -19.58 -4.05
CA ASN A 618 20.42 -18.46 -4.71
C ASN A 618 19.80 -18.00 -6.05
N ALA A 619 18.70 -18.63 -6.51
CA ALA A 619 18.04 -18.24 -7.76
C ALA A 619 17.41 -16.84 -7.65
N SER A 620 17.88 -15.87 -8.45
CA SER A 620 17.37 -14.49 -8.41
C SER A 620 15.93 -14.38 -8.93
N PHE A 621 15.12 -13.52 -8.32
CA PHE A 621 13.83 -13.13 -8.87
C PHE A 621 13.97 -12.33 -10.17
N LYS A 622 13.04 -12.53 -11.10
CA LYS A 622 12.92 -11.81 -12.38
C LYS A 622 11.48 -11.40 -12.64
N LEU A 623 11.29 -10.32 -13.39
CA LEU A 623 10.01 -9.96 -13.98
C LEU A 623 9.60 -11.05 -14.97
N LYS A 624 8.32 -11.45 -14.92
CA LYS A 624 7.79 -12.56 -15.70
C LYS A 624 6.68 -12.10 -16.64
N ARG A 625 5.71 -11.38 -16.11
CA ARG A 625 4.58 -10.80 -16.86
C ARG A 625 4.30 -9.39 -16.35
N ILE A 626 3.77 -8.54 -17.22
CA ILE A 626 3.32 -7.19 -16.87
C ILE A 626 2.18 -6.76 -17.79
N SER A 627 1.13 -6.19 -17.21
CA SER A 627 0.01 -5.62 -17.97
C SER A 627 0.39 -4.31 -18.66
N ASN A 628 -0.48 -3.85 -19.56
CA ASN A 628 -0.55 -2.44 -19.89
C ASN A 628 -0.83 -1.60 -18.63
N GLU A 629 -0.55 -0.30 -18.70
CA GLU A 629 -0.97 0.60 -17.64
C GLU A 629 -2.49 0.76 -17.58
N PHE A 630 -3.00 1.03 -16.39
CA PHE A 630 -4.41 1.25 -16.15
C PHE A 630 -4.69 2.29 -15.06
N LEU A 631 -5.94 2.72 -15.04
CA LEU A 631 -6.56 3.58 -14.06
C LEU A 631 -7.85 2.91 -13.55
N PHE A 632 -8.32 3.29 -12.38
CA PHE A 632 -9.67 2.92 -11.95
C PHE A 632 -10.66 3.95 -12.48
N ARG A 633 -11.86 3.52 -12.88
CA ARG A 633 -12.94 4.46 -13.20
C ARG A 633 -13.18 5.41 -12.03
N ALA A 634 -13.37 6.70 -12.34
CA ALA A 634 -13.90 7.69 -11.42
C ALA A 634 -15.37 7.38 -11.11
N LEU A 635 -15.63 7.07 -9.85
CA LEU A 635 -16.96 6.73 -9.34
C LEU A 635 -17.69 7.97 -8.81
N SER A 636 -16.95 9.07 -8.66
CA SER A 636 -17.48 10.39 -8.37
C SER A 636 -18.32 10.90 -9.56
N VAL A 637 -19.52 11.40 -9.28
CA VAL A 637 -20.27 12.20 -10.26
C VAL A 637 -19.77 13.64 -10.16
N PRO A 638 -19.22 14.23 -11.24
CA PRO A 638 -18.68 15.58 -11.18
C PRO A 638 -19.78 16.60 -10.83
N ILE A 639 -19.40 17.62 -10.07
CA ILE A 639 -20.35 18.62 -9.59
C ILE A 639 -21.01 19.34 -10.77
N GLY A 640 -22.34 19.29 -10.82
CA GLY A 640 -23.16 19.81 -11.93
C GLY A 640 -23.45 18.81 -13.05
N GLU A 641 -22.94 17.58 -12.98
CA GLU A 641 -23.25 16.50 -13.94
C GLU A 641 -24.23 15.47 -13.34
N LYS A 642 -24.71 14.56 -14.19
CA LYS A 642 -25.74 13.56 -13.84
C LYS A 642 -25.24 12.11 -13.80
N GLU A 643 -24.11 11.84 -14.42
CA GLU A 643 -23.54 10.50 -14.58
C GLU A 643 -22.04 10.55 -14.29
N SER A 644 -21.45 9.44 -13.85
CA SER A 644 -19.99 9.34 -13.69
C SER A 644 -19.33 9.28 -15.08
N PRO A 645 -18.23 10.03 -15.28
CA PRO A 645 -17.50 10.00 -16.55
C PRO A 645 -16.82 8.65 -16.73
N ASN A 646 -16.62 8.25 -17.99
CA ASN A 646 -15.69 7.19 -18.31
C ASN A 646 -14.25 7.74 -18.26
N ASP A 647 -13.75 8.04 -17.06
CA ASP A 647 -12.43 8.65 -16.84
C ASP A 647 -11.84 8.10 -15.52
N GLY A 648 -10.64 8.52 -15.11
CA GLY A 648 -10.05 8.19 -13.80
C GLY A 648 -9.85 9.40 -12.88
N ASP A 649 -9.85 9.19 -11.57
CA ASP A 649 -9.48 10.22 -10.59
C ASP A 649 -7.97 10.48 -10.61
N VAL A 650 -7.59 11.76 -10.54
CA VAL A 650 -6.21 12.26 -10.69
C VAL A 650 -5.24 11.79 -9.59
N ILE A 651 -5.77 11.31 -8.46
CA ILE A 651 -4.99 10.64 -7.42
C ILE A 651 -5.70 9.33 -7.10
N GLN A 652 -5.08 8.21 -7.44
CA GLN A 652 -5.53 6.87 -7.09
C GLN A 652 -4.35 6.09 -6.54
N PHE A 653 -4.51 5.28 -5.50
CA PHE A 653 -3.40 4.52 -4.94
C PHE A 653 -3.84 3.11 -4.58
N ALA A 654 -3.58 2.14 -5.46
CA ALA A 654 -3.82 0.74 -5.15
C ALA A 654 -2.96 0.27 -3.97
N SER A 655 -3.58 -0.30 -2.95
CA SER A 655 -2.98 -0.51 -1.63
C SER A 655 -3.18 -1.92 -1.09
N GLY A 656 -4.33 -2.56 -1.31
CA GLY A 656 -4.52 -3.98 -0.98
C GLY A 656 -4.64 -4.83 -2.24
N LEU A 657 -4.08 -6.03 -2.18
CA LEU A 657 -4.14 -7.05 -3.22
C LEU A 657 -4.20 -8.42 -2.54
N ASP A 658 -5.22 -9.21 -2.82
CA ASP A 658 -5.33 -10.59 -2.32
C ASP A 658 -6.17 -11.46 -3.26
N VAL A 659 -6.08 -12.79 -3.12
CA VAL A 659 -6.89 -13.76 -3.88
C VAL A 659 -7.98 -14.35 -2.99
N TYR A 660 -9.15 -14.57 -3.58
CA TYR A 660 -10.29 -15.26 -2.97
C TYR A 660 -10.76 -16.39 -3.89
N GLY A 661 -10.87 -17.61 -3.34
CA GLY A 661 -11.20 -18.82 -4.09
C GLY A 661 -9.95 -19.56 -4.59
N SER A 662 -9.47 -19.20 -5.78
CA SER A 662 -8.24 -19.76 -6.39
C SER A 662 -7.60 -18.76 -7.35
N ASP A 663 -6.37 -18.99 -7.79
CA ASP A 663 -5.64 -18.13 -8.73
C ASP A 663 -5.96 -18.38 -10.22
N VAL A 664 -6.91 -19.29 -10.49
CA VAL A 664 -7.39 -19.66 -11.84
C VAL A 664 -8.83 -19.20 -12.04
N ASP A 665 -9.75 -19.72 -11.22
CA ASP A 665 -11.20 -19.51 -11.34
C ASP A 665 -11.77 -18.57 -10.27
N GLY A 666 -10.96 -18.20 -9.27
CA GLY A 666 -11.36 -17.27 -8.22
C GLY A 666 -11.33 -15.80 -8.64
N LYS A 667 -11.24 -14.92 -7.64
CA LYS A 667 -11.21 -13.47 -7.83
C LYS A 667 -10.01 -12.86 -7.14
N LEU A 668 -9.37 -11.92 -7.83
CA LEU A 668 -8.48 -10.94 -7.24
C LEU A 668 -9.32 -9.89 -6.51
N VAL A 669 -9.11 -9.72 -5.20
CA VAL A 669 -9.63 -8.60 -4.42
C VAL A 669 -8.60 -7.48 -4.46
N LEU A 670 -9.04 -6.28 -4.83
CA LEU A 670 -8.19 -5.11 -4.97
C LEU A 670 -8.80 -3.95 -4.20
N SER A 671 -8.01 -3.30 -3.35
CA SER A 671 -8.43 -2.10 -2.63
C SER A 671 -7.50 -0.93 -2.92
N TYR A 672 -8.06 0.25 -3.12
CA TYR A 672 -7.32 1.43 -3.54
C TYR A 672 -7.87 2.71 -2.88
N GLY A 673 -6.99 3.67 -2.64
CA GLY A 673 -7.39 5.01 -2.23
C GLY A 673 -7.77 5.89 -3.44
N ILE A 674 -8.68 6.83 -3.20
CA ILE A 674 -9.11 7.86 -4.16
C ILE A 674 -8.88 9.23 -3.51
N ASN A 675 -8.24 10.14 -4.24
CA ASN A 675 -8.02 11.54 -3.83
C ASN A 675 -7.37 11.71 -2.43
N ASP A 676 -6.57 10.74 -1.98
CA ASP A 676 -6.08 10.60 -0.58
C ASP A 676 -7.20 10.95 0.44
N CYS A 677 -8.42 10.48 0.18
CA CYS A 677 -9.64 10.93 0.85
C CYS A 677 -10.62 9.79 1.11
N GLU A 678 -10.81 8.93 0.12
CA GLU A 678 -11.75 7.80 0.15
C GLU A 678 -11.03 6.50 -0.15
N GLY A 679 -11.71 5.39 0.13
CA GLY A 679 -11.25 4.04 -0.15
C GLY A 679 -12.29 3.30 -0.97
N ALA A 680 -11.83 2.52 -1.94
CA ALA A 680 -12.66 1.67 -2.78
C ALA A 680 -12.13 0.23 -2.78
N VAL A 681 -13.03 -0.72 -3.03
CA VAL A 681 -12.75 -2.15 -3.16
C VAL A 681 -13.46 -2.67 -4.39
N LEU A 682 -12.76 -3.47 -5.19
CA LEU A 682 -13.33 -4.17 -6.33
C LEU A 682 -12.84 -5.62 -6.35
N THR A 683 -13.47 -6.42 -7.20
CA THR A 683 -13.00 -7.76 -7.53
C THR A 683 -12.81 -7.88 -9.04
N ILE A 684 -11.76 -8.58 -9.46
CA ILE A 684 -11.49 -8.93 -10.87
C ILE A 684 -11.41 -10.46 -10.92
N SER A 685 -12.06 -11.11 -11.89
CA SER A 685 -11.90 -12.55 -12.08
C SER A 685 -10.45 -12.88 -12.41
N MET A 686 -9.91 -13.97 -11.84
CA MET A 686 -8.53 -14.34 -12.12
C MET A 686 -8.32 -14.58 -13.62
N LYS A 687 -9.28 -15.20 -14.31
CA LYS A 687 -9.33 -15.27 -15.78
C LYS A 687 -9.05 -13.92 -16.48
N LYS A 688 -9.71 -12.83 -16.07
CA LYS A 688 -9.50 -11.49 -16.66
C LYS A 688 -8.12 -10.92 -16.32
N LEU A 689 -7.66 -11.10 -15.09
CA LEU A 689 -6.29 -10.72 -14.70
C LEU A 689 -5.23 -11.46 -15.55
N GLN A 690 -5.39 -12.77 -15.74
CA GLN A 690 -4.44 -13.59 -16.51
C GLN A 690 -4.41 -13.15 -18.00
N GLN A 691 -5.54 -12.69 -18.57
CA GLN A 691 -5.59 -12.07 -19.91
C GLN A 691 -4.85 -10.72 -19.97
N MET A 692 -4.88 -9.93 -18.89
CA MET A 692 -4.16 -8.65 -18.82
C MET A 692 -2.64 -8.84 -18.62
N LEU A 693 -2.21 -9.95 -18.04
CA LEU A 693 -0.80 -10.23 -17.74
C LEU A 693 -0.04 -10.78 -18.96
N ILE A 694 0.58 -9.88 -19.72
CA ILE A 694 1.34 -10.23 -20.93
C ILE A 694 2.78 -10.58 -20.56
N GLU A 695 3.35 -11.61 -21.20
CA GLU A 695 4.73 -12.05 -21.00
C GLU A 695 5.79 -10.95 -21.24
N VAL A 696 6.93 -11.13 -20.56
CA VAL A 696 8.15 -10.32 -20.66
C VAL A 696 9.30 -11.23 -21.05
N GLU A 697 10.05 -10.84 -22.09
CA GLU A 697 11.13 -11.68 -22.62
C GLU A 697 12.28 -11.84 -21.61
N PRO A 698 12.97 -13.00 -21.58
CA PRO A 698 14.08 -13.24 -20.67
C PRO A 698 15.17 -12.17 -20.74
N GLY A 699 15.27 -11.36 -19.68
CA GLY A 699 16.27 -10.30 -19.55
C GLY A 699 15.79 -8.89 -19.88
N GLN A 700 14.53 -8.71 -20.30
CA GLN A 700 13.90 -7.39 -20.35
C GLN A 700 13.61 -6.87 -18.93
N GLU A 701 13.79 -5.56 -18.76
CA GLU A 701 13.43 -4.77 -17.57
C GLU A 701 12.21 -3.88 -17.90
N VAL A 702 11.53 -3.29 -16.91
CA VAL A 702 10.32 -2.47 -17.19
C VAL A 702 10.65 -1.31 -18.12
N VAL A 703 11.80 -0.65 -17.92
CA VAL A 703 12.29 0.44 -18.76
C VAL A 703 12.41 0.06 -20.25
N ASP A 704 12.65 -1.20 -20.59
CA ASP A 704 12.73 -1.67 -21.98
C ASP A 704 11.34 -1.77 -22.63
N LEU A 705 10.27 -1.84 -21.81
CA LEU A 705 8.88 -1.90 -22.23
C LEU A 705 8.23 -0.50 -22.29
N MET A 706 8.87 0.53 -21.73
CA MET A 706 8.35 1.90 -21.73
C MET A 706 8.56 2.56 -23.11
N ARG A 707 7.48 2.92 -23.81
CA ARG A 707 7.54 3.74 -25.04
C ARG A 707 6.55 4.91 -24.95
N LYS A 708 6.77 5.96 -25.75
CA LYS A 708 5.82 7.09 -25.84
C LYS A 708 4.55 6.65 -26.58
N ALA A 709 3.41 7.18 -26.17
CA ALA A 709 2.17 7.05 -26.94
C ALA A 709 2.26 7.82 -28.26
N THR A 710 1.97 7.14 -29.37
CA THR A 710 1.86 7.74 -30.70
C THR A 710 0.70 8.74 -30.77
N SER A 711 0.54 9.40 -31.91
CA SER A 711 -0.64 10.23 -32.22
C SER A 711 -1.85 9.43 -32.71
N GLU A 712 -1.72 8.11 -32.85
CA GLU A 712 -2.83 7.20 -33.23
C GLU A 712 -3.40 6.49 -32.00
N GLU A 713 -2.57 6.26 -30.98
CA GLU A 713 -2.96 5.74 -29.65
C GLU A 713 -3.57 6.84 -28.73
N ARG A 714 -3.73 8.08 -29.20
CA ARG A 714 -4.23 9.26 -28.45
C ARG A 714 -5.32 10.00 -29.21
#